data_AF-A0A7Z0BGN6-F1
#
_entry.id   AF-A0A7Z0BGN6-F1
#
_cell.length_a   1.000
_cell.length_b   1.000
_cell.length_c   1.000
_cell.angle_alpha   90.00
_cell.angle_beta   90.00
_cell.angle_gamma   90.00
#
_symmetry.space_group_name_H-M   'P 1'
#
loop_
_entity.id
_entity.type
_entity.pdbx_description
1 polymer ?
#
loop_
_entity_poly.entity_id
_entity_poly.type
_entity_poly.pdbx_seq_one_letter_code
_entity_poly.pdbx_strand_id
1 'polypeptide(L)'
;MDGPRAAVVLVGRNPTPALLSSLTLPADHLVLVASDGTRPLARRVAAAVERLASPESVRVVSVGPDPHDFGPVTDTMVALHRAGGGEPWFLDYTGGTKVMSVAAALLHERVLPPERHPHARRWRHYLDAARDTLRTADGSHPGRPVVGDGVDLRVLAGIHGAHWLWDRDPEPVRLFVQGGRQALQARFPDLSPAVRRGVVAEGRVLSHLLRHTRRHPETEVVGARQVVDPRHPDGSIADFDAIVRYRHRVLCVEAKTRPDDVVARAGWTVAKARRVFGAAAQVLFVHTGPAVPGLRERVTAYNPALSARSVHVWSLDDLLSRLTSFEEIRRAFFPGPGAPAPGAYTGSDTGPDTAPAPSEPPAPAPPEHHPGPADGPVLVTSLGGSRLGTLTAVHAHRPAGTLVLPSRQSVRDGMREAAARTLHAAEHPGAPPADAARLREGGYRDRVRFTPDPVDGFDADAVAAVARDWITREQDTDPPPPVIADITTGTKAMSLGLALAARRSGACATYQLARRRTVVCLTHGALPLRGRARVDWPLVLPGYTPLAGDRSGEGAGASAVSLAGRVCREARSQVDTGLLDAARAALVRAASGPVDVWMDASLTDPEECLTAQERPSLVLTFDDRAVGLTAPGRYRRRTPGGRAHEVGRGAWAQSVFAATVHLGTRCDVAGTVVALARPGGDVSRAVELVDWIAHADPEREPGRISFGEPLRPLVAVASPDALPPLLDTDVSRL
;
A
#
# COMPACT_ATOMS: atom_id res chain seq x y z
N MET A 1 2.06 -13.98 37.44
CA MET A 1 1.92 -13.00 36.34
C MET A 1 2.94 -13.44 35.31
N ASP A 2 2.54 -14.30 34.36
CA ASP A 2 3.50 -15.18 33.66
C ASP A 2 3.62 -14.78 32.18
N GLY A 3 3.85 -13.49 31.94
CA GLY A 3 4.05 -12.92 30.61
C GLY A 3 5.38 -12.18 30.51
N PRO A 4 5.95 -12.03 29.30
CA PRO A 4 7.13 -11.22 29.08
C PRO A 4 6.97 -9.79 29.59
N ARG A 5 8.03 -9.20 30.16
CA ARG A 5 8.04 -7.77 30.55
C ARG A 5 8.37 -6.82 29.40
N ALA A 6 8.91 -7.35 28.30
CA ALA A 6 9.33 -6.57 27.14
C ALA A 6 8.46 -6.87 25.91
N ALA A 7 8.24 -5.85 25.07
CA ALA A 7 7.63 -5.96 23.76
C ALA A 7 8.54 -5.37 22.68
N VAL A 8 8.67 -6.08 21.57
CA VAL A 8 9.34 -5.64 20.34
C VAL A 8 8.27 -5.49 19.25
N VAL A 9 8.10 -4.27 18.75
CA VAL A 9 7.10 -3.93 17.75
C VAL A 9 7.79 -3.37 16.52
N LEU A 10 7.57 -4.01 15.37
CA LEU A 10 8.14 -3.54 14.11
C LEU A 10 7.40 -2.29 13.61
N VAL A 11 8.11 -1.31 13.07
CA VAL A 11 7.55 -0.04 12.57
C VAL A 11 7.79 0.10 11.07
N GLY A 12 6.69 0.15 10.31
CA GLY A 12 6.70 0.40 8.87
C GLY A 12 6.29 1.82 8.53
N ARG A 13 6.03 2.08 7.24
CA ARG A 13 5.55 3.39 6.76
C ARG A 13 4.16 3.76 7.23
N ASN A 14 3.35 2.77 7.58
CA ASN A 14 2.10 3.00 8.32
C ASN A 14 2.38 2.76 9.82
N PRO A 15 2.54 3.83 10.64
CA PRO A 15 2.79 3.71 12.07
C PRO A 15 1.57 3.29 12.92
N THR A 16 0.34 3.39 12.40
CA THR A 16 -0.86 3.11 13.19
C THR A 16 -0.86 1.71 13.83
N PRO A 17 -0.53 0.61 13.12
CA PRO A 17 -0.45 -0.70 13.74
C PRO A 17 0.58 -0.80 14.86
N ALA A 18 1.70 -0.08 14.76
CA ALA A 18 2.72 -0.08 15.80
C ALA A 18 2.22 0.64 17.06
N LEU A 19 1.51 1.76 16.91
CA LEU A 19 0.85 2.45 18.03
C LEU A 19 -0.15 1.51 18.72
N LEU A 20 -1.07 0.92 17.96
CA LEU A 20 -2.11 0.04 18.49
C LEU A 20 -1.51 -1.18 19.20
N SER A 21 -0.47 -1.78 18.62
CA SER A 21 0.21 -2.93 19.24
C SER A 21 0.89 -2.55 20.54
N SER A 22 1.57 -1.40 20.56
CA SER A 22 2.27 -0.90 21.75
C SER A 22 1.33 -0.57 22.90
N LEU A 23 0.12 -0.07 22.62
CA LEU A 23 -0.90 0.20 23.64
C LEU A 23 -1.64 -1.04 24.13
N THR A 24 -1.64 -2.13 23.35
CA THR A 24 -2.40 -3.36 23.64
C THR A 24 -1.56 -4.42 24.34
N LEU A 25 -0.25 -4.47 24.08
CA LEU A 25 0.64 -5.47 24.67
C LEU A 25 0.97 -5.09 26.13
N PRO A 26 0.80 -6.01 27.10
CA PRO A 26 1.05 -5.72 28.51
C PRO A 26 2.55 -5.83 28.83
N ALA A 27 3.33 -4.83 28.41
CA ALA A 27 4.78 -4.81 28.59
C ALA A 27 5.25 -3.50 29.25
N ASP A 28 6.18 -3.64 30.19
CA ASP A 28 6.83 -2.52 30.89
C ASP A 28 7.88 -1.84 30.00
N HIS A 29 8.55 -2.64 29.14
CA HIS A 29 9.62 -2.17 28.27
C HIS A 29 9.24 -2.34 26.80
N LEU A 30 9.19 -1.24 26.05
CA LEU A 30 8.87 -1.22 24.63
C LEU A 30 10.11 -0.96 23.77
N VAL A 31 10.32 -1.77 22.74
CA VAL A 31 11.31 -1.57 21.68
C VAL A 31 10.61 -1.46 20.34
N LEU A 32 10.68 -0.28 19.72
CA LEU A 32 10.22 -0.02 18.37
C LEU A 32 11.36 -0.23 17.37
N VAL A 33 11.22 -1.22 16.49
CA VAL A 33 12.26 -1.57 15.50
C VAL A 33 11.87 -1.03 14.14
N ALA A 34 12.69 -0.13 13.60
CA ALA A 34 12.45 0.60 12.36
C ALA A 34 13.63 0.43 11.39
N SER A 35 13.50 0.91 10.16
CA SER A 35 14.67 1.21 9.30
C SER A 35 15.10 2.66 9.50
N ASP A 36 16.23 3.08 8.94
CA ASP A 36 16.63 4.49 8.98
C ASP A 36 15.53 5.39 8.38
N GLY A 37 14.90 4.93 7.29
CA GLY A 37 13.80 5.63 6.64
C GLY A 37 12.49 5.67 7.43
N THR A 38 12.22 4.73 8.34
CA THR A 38 11.01 4.74 9.20
C THR A 38 11.29 5.16 10.64
N ARG A 39 12.54 5.47 10.99
CA ARG A 39 12.94 5.92 12.33
C ARG A 39 12.19 7.18 12.81
N PRO A 40 11.94 8.21 11.97
CA PRO A 40 11.12 9.36 12.41
C PRO A 40 9.69 8.97 12.79
N LEU A 41 9.08 8.01 12.08
CA LEU A 41 7.75 7.50 12.40
C LEU A 41 7.76 6.74 13.74
N ALA A 42 8.76 5.88 13.95
CA ALA A 42 8.92 5.14 15.21
C ALA A 42 9.09 6.07 16.42
N ARG A 43 9.85 7.16 16.29
CA ARG A 43 9.98 8.18 17.34
C ARG A 43 8.65 8.86 17.68
N ARG A 44 7.82 9.16 16.67
CA ARG A 44 6.48 9.73 16.92
C ARG A 44 5.54 8.73 17.58
N VAL A 45 5.64 7.44 17.24
CA VAL A 45 4.92 6.37 17.94
C VAL A 45 5.37 6.28 19.40
N ALA A 46 6.69 6.28 19.66
CA ALA A 46 7.24 6.27 21.03
C ALA A 46 6.66 7.43 21.87
N ALA A 47 6.75 8.66 21.36
CA ALA A 47 6.22 9.84 22.05
C ALA A 47 4.70 9.77 22.29
N ALA A 48 3.94 9.13 21.40
CA ALA A 48 2.51 8.92 21.62
C ALA A 48 2.25 7.88 22.71
N VAL A 49 3.00 6.77 22.73
CA VAL A 49 2.86 5.71 23.74
C VAL A 49 3.26 6.22 25.13
N GLU A 50 4.36 6.97 25.25
CA GLU A 50 4.80 7.55 26.52
C GLU A 50 3.71 8.43 27.15
N ARG A 51 2.96 9.18 26.34
CA ARG A 51 1.84 10.01 26.82
C ARG A 51 0.59 9.21 27.19
N LEU A 52 0.35 8.06 26.56
CA LEU A 52 -0.92 7.33 26.64
C LEU A 52 -0.90 6.13 27.59
N ALA A 53 0.24 5.44 27.73
CA ALA A 53 0.34 4.18 28.46
C ALA A 53 1.43 4.15 29.54
N SER A 54 2.28 5.19 29.64
CA SER A 54 3.34 5.33 30.66
C SER A 54 4.18 4.04 30.91
N PRO A 55 4.74 3.39 29.88
CA PRO A 55 5.64 2.25 30.08
C PRO A 55 6.90 2.68 30.87
N GLU A 56 7.55 1.74 31.58
CA GLU A 56 8.80 2.01 32.30
C GLU A 56 9.93 2.47 31.37
N SER A 57 9.95 1.99 30.12
CA SER A 57 10.90 2.47 29.11
C SER A 57 10.41 2.30 27.68
N VAL A 58 10.74 3.25 26.80
CA VAL A 58 10.56 3.13 25.34
C VAL A 58 11.89 3.36 24.61
N ARG A 59 12.24 2.46 23.69
CA ARG A 59 13.46 2.55 22.86
C ARG A 59 13.11 2.45 21.38
N VAL A 60 13.81 3.22 20.54
CA VAL A 60 13.71 3.13 19.07
C VAL A 60 15.04 2.65 18.51
N VAL A 61 15.03 1.54 17.79
CA VAL A 61 16.21 0.90 17.20
C VAL A 61 16.07 0.79 15.69
N SER A 62 17.15 1.07 14.96
CA SER A 62 17.19 0.93 13.51
C SER A 62 17.85 -0.38 13.09
N VAL A 63 17.30 -1.06 12.09
CA VAL A 63 17.94 -2.17 11.36
C VAL A 63 18.89 -1.69 10.26
N GLY A 64 19.06 -0.37 10.12
CA GLY A 64 19.92 0.26 9.13
C GLY A 64 19.19 0.76 7.87
N PRO A 65 19.95 1.09 6.80
CA PRO A 65 19.43 1.79 5.64
C PRO A 65 18.69 0.89 4.64
N ASP A 66 18.99 -0.42 4.64
CA ASP A 66 18.37 -1.41 3.75
C ASP A 66 17.55 -2.42 4.57
N PRO A 67 16.25 -2.16 4.83
CA PRO A 67 15.40 -3.07 5.58
C PRO A 67 14.95 -4.30 4.79
N HIS A 68 15.51 -4.51 3.59
CA HIS A 68 15.27 -5.68 2.75
C HIS A 68 16.46 -6.66 2.78
N ASP A 69 17.53 -6.34 3.50
CA ASP A 69 18.66 -7.24 3.74
C ASP A 69 18.42 -8.08 5.01
N PHE A 70 18.40 -9.41 4.86
CA PHE A 70 18.17 -10.33 5.97
C PHE A 70 19.29 -10.30 7.02
N GLY A 71 20.54 -10.07 6.61
CA GLY A 71 21.70 -10.12 7.51
C GLY A 71 21.64 -9.05 8.60
N PRO A 72 21.73 -7.75 8.24
CA PRO A 72 21.68 -6.65 9.20
C PRO A 72 20.41 -6.63 10.06
N VAL A 73 19.27 -7.03 9.48
CA VAL A 73 18.01 -7.18 10.21
C VAL A 73 18.13 -8.26 11.28
N THR A 74 18.64 -9.45 10.94
CA THR A 74 18.81 -10.56 11.88
C THR A 74 19.81 -10.21 12.99
N ASP A 75 20.94 -9.59 12.63
CA ASP A 75 21.96 -9.17 13.59
C ASP A 75 21.43 -8.17 14.61
N THR A 76 20.63 -7.20 14.15
CA THR A 76 19.96 -6.23 15.04
C THR A 76 19.02 -6.94 16.03
N MET A 77 18.22 -7.88 15.54
CA MET A 77 17.28 -8.62 16.40
C MET A 77 18.01 -9.54 17.40
N VAL A 78 19.14 -10.14 17.00
CA VAL A 78 20.01 -10.92 17.90
C VAL A 78 20.64 -10.03 18.96
N ALA A 79 21.13 -8.84 18.59
CA ALA A 79 21.68 -7.87 19.52
C ALA A 79 20.63 -7.41 20.56
N LEU A 80 19.39 -7.20 20.13
CA LEU A 80 18.28 -6.87 21.03
C LEU A 80 18.00 -7.96 22.05
N HIS A 81 17.95 -9.23 21.62
CA HIS A 81 17.73 -10.36 22.52
C HIS A 81 18.88 -10.49 23.55
N ARG A 82 20.14 -10.32 23.12
CA ARG A 82 21.31 -10.31 24.03
C ARG A 82 21.24 -9.15 25.02
N ALA A 83 20.90 -7.94 24.56
CA ALA A 83 20.77 -6.77 25.41
C ALA A 83 19.63 -6.88 26.44
N GLY A 84 18.62 -7.72 26.16
CA GLY A 84 17.57 -8.09 27.10
C GLY A 84 17.94 -9.23 28.05
N GLY A 85 19.20 -9.66 28.10
CA GLY A 85 19.65 -10.75 28.98
C GLY A 85 19.17 -12.15 28.57
N GLY A 86 18.62 -12.30 27.35
CA GLY A 86 18.03 -13.56 26.92
C GLY A 86 16.59 -13.79 27.42
N GLU A 87 16.00 -12.83 28.13
CA GLU A 87 14.62 -12.93 28.63
C GLU A 87 13.59 -13.00 27.48
N PRO A 88 12.42 -13.64 27.71
CA PRO A 88 11.36 -13.69 26.71
C PRO A 88 10.75 -12.30 26.47
N TRP A 89 10.15 -12.13 25.30
CA TRP A 89 9.57 -10.86 24.84
C TRP A 89 8.36 -11.09 23.93
N PHE A 90 7.41 -10.15 23.95
CA PHE A 90 6.32 -10.09 22.98
C PHE A 90 6.82 -9.58 21.64
N LEU A 91 6.42 -10.19 20.53
CA LEU A 91 6.69 -9.71 19.17
C LEU A 91 5.39 -9.27 18.51
N ASP A 92 5.29 -8.03 18.02
CA ASP A 92 4.35 -7.69 16.94
C ASP A 92 5.11 -7.49 15.63
N TYR A 93 4.80 -8.33 14.63
CA TYR A 93 5.41 -8.29 13.31
C TYR A 93 4.47 -7.69 12.24
N THR A 94 3.49 -6.87 12.65
CA THR A 94 2.57 -6.22 11.72
C THR A 94 3.26 -5.12 10.90
N GLY A 95 4.13 -4.33 11.55
CA GLY A 95 4.88 -3.26 10.90
C GLY A 95 6.11 -3.76 10.14
N GLY A 96 7.09 -2.88 9.91
CA GLY A 96 8.31 -3.19 9.16
C GLY A 96 8.11 -3.58 7.69
N THR A 97 9.16 -4.09 7.06
CA THR A 97 9.12 -4.78 5.76
C THR A 97 8.79 -6.26 5.94
N LYS A 98 8.55 -6.98 4.83
CA LYS A 98 8.35 -8.44 4.87
C LYS A 98 9.59 -9.17 5.40
N VAL A 99 10.78 -8.72 5.01
CA VAL A 99 12.07 -9.24 5.50
C VAL A 99 12.21 -9.04 7.01
N MET A 100 11.96 -7.83 7.51
CA MET A 100 11.95 -7.56 8.97
C MET A 100 10.99 -8.48 9.71
N SER A 101 9.78 -8.67 9.17
CA SER A 101 8.74 -9.50 9.79
C SER A 101 9.15 -10.96 9.89
N VAL A 102 9.65 -11.53 8.78
CA VAL A 102 10.09 -12.93 8.72
C VAL A 102 11.33 -13.16 9.58
N ALA A 103 12.35 -12.30 9.48
CA ALA A 103 13.57 -12.43 10.26
C ALA A 103 13.29 -12.36 11.78
N ALA A 104 12.48 -11.38 12.21
CA ALA A 104 12.11 -11.24 13.62
C ALA A 104 11.32 -12.45 14.15
N ALA A 105 10.33 -12.94 13.39
CA ALA A 105 9.49 -14.06 13.82
C ALA A 105 10.22 -15.41 13.82
N LEU A 106 11.09 -15.65 12.84
CA LEU A 106 11.93 -16.86 12.81
C LEU A 106 12.98 -16.83 13.92
N LEU A 107 13.58 -15.67 14.21
CA LEU A 107 14.48 -15.53 15.35
C LEU A 107 13.73 -15.79 16.67
N HIS A 108 12.56 -15.19 16.85
CA HIS A 108 11.74 -15.34 18.07
C HIS A 108 11.47 -16.81 18.39
N GLU A 109 11.12 -17.61 17.39
CA GLU A 109 10.92 -19.05 17.55
C GLU A 109 12.21 -19.81 17.88
N ARG A 110 13.33 -19.41 17.29
CA ARG A 110 14.64 -20.03 17.55
C ARG A 110 15.15 -19.76 18.96
N VAL A 111 14.98 -18.54 19.45
CA VAL A 111 15.50 -18.14 20.76
C VAL A 111 14.55 -18.44 21.91
N LEU A 112 13.25 -18.63 21.63
CA LEU A 112 12.23 -19.03 22.61
C LEU A 112 11.61 -20.39 22.23
N PRO A 113 12.38 -21.48 22.28
CA PRO A 113 11.90 -22.79 21.84
C PRO A 113 10.79 -23.34 22.77
N PRO A 114 9.77 -24.05 22.25
CA PRO A 114 8.63 -24.51 23.02
C PRO A 114 8.97 -25.37 24.24
N GLU A 115 10.06 -26.12 24.20
CA GLU A 115 10.51 -27.00 25.30
C GLU A 115 10.91 -26.20 26.54
N ARG A 116 11.38 -24.95 26.35
CA ARG A 116 11.74 -24.02 27.44
C ARG A 116 10.68 -22.96 27.68
N HIS A 117 9.94 -22.60 26.63
CA HIS A 117 8.94 -21.54 26.65
C HIS A 117 7.62 -22.04 26.00
N PRO A 118 6.84 -22.89 26.70
CA PRO A 118 5.63 -23.52 26.14
C PRO A 118 4.56 -22.50 25.69
N HIS A 119 4.63 -21.27 26.19
CA HIS A 119 3.72 -20.18 25.83
C HIS A 119 4.26 -19.22 24.76
N ALA A 120 5.47 -19.43 24.22
CA ALA A 120 6.11 -18.49 23.30
C ALA A 120 5.25 -18.12 22.08
N ARG A 121 4.47 -19.06 21.55
CA ARG A 121 3.52 -18.82 20.43
C ARG A 121 2.44 -17.79 20.78
N ARG A 122 2.03 -17.70 22.06
CA ARG A 122 1.05 -16.72 22.56
C ARG A 122 1.63 -15.31 22.64
N TRP A 123 2.95 -15.17 22.59
CA TRP A 123 3.67 -13.89 22.67
C TRP A 123 4.05 -13.34 21.30
N ARG A 124 3.73 -14.04 20.21
CA ARG A 124 3.97 -13.59 18.84
C ARG A 124 2.65 -13.17 18.22
N HIS A 125 2.58 -11.92 17.78
CA HIS A 125 1.34 -11.22 17.43
C HIS A 125 1.35 -10.64 16.02
N TYR A 126 0.16 -10.61 15.43
CA TYR A 126 -0.14 -9.92 14.18
C TYR A 126 -1.51 -9.24 14.28
N LEU A 127 -1.59 -7.99 13.86
CA LEU A 127 -2.84 -7.22 13.87
C LEU A 127 -3.75 -7.70 12.74
N ASP A 128 -4.87 -8.29 13.13
CA ASP A 128 -6.02 -8.50 12.27
C ASP A 128 -6.87 -7.22 12.28
N ALA A 129 -6.63 -6.35 11.30
CA ALA A 129 -7.36 -5.10 11.14
C ALA A 129 -8.84 -5.31 10.74
N ALA A 130 -9.24 -6.52 10.32
CA ALA A 130 -10.65 -6.81 10.07
C ALA A 130 -11.39 -7.14 11.37
N ARG A 131 -10.69 -7.74 12.34
CA ARG A 131 -11.24 -8.12 13.65
C ARG A 131 -10.92 -7.15 14.78
N ASP A 132 -10.10 -6.14 14.52
CA ASP A 132 -9.58 -5.20 15.52
C ASP A 132 -8.92 -5.95 16.70
N THR A 133 -8.12 -6.98 16.39
CA THR A 133 -7.42 -7.82 17.39
C THR A 133 -5.95 -8.04 17.04
N LEU A 134 -5.10 -8.11 18.05
CA LEU A 134 -3.77 -8.71 17.95
C LEU A 134 -3.90 -10.22 18.08
N ARG A 135 -3.92 -10.89 16.94
CA ARG A 135 -3.97 -12.34 16.86
C ARG A 135 -2.64 -12.93 17.33
N THR A 136 -2.69 -13.98 18.14
CA THR A 136 -1.49 -14.71 18.55
C THR A 136 -1.16 -15.82 17.55
N ALA A 137 0.10 -16.28 17.50
CA ALA A 137 0.49 -17.44 16.72
C ALA A 137 0.06 -18.78 17.36
N ASP A 138 -0.55 -18.75 18.54
CA ASP A 138 -1.27 -19.89 19.11
C ASP A 138 -2.75 -19.79 18.70
N GLY A 139 -3.14 -20.53 17.66
CA GLY A 139 -4.50 -20.49 17.11
C GLY A 139 -5.59 -20.96 18.07
N SER A 140 -5.23 -21.65 19.16
CA SER A 140 -6.15 -22.05 20.24
C SER A 140 -6.48 -20.90 21.20
N HIS A 141 -5.69 -19.82 21.16
CA HIS A 141 -5.84 -18.68 22.06
C HIS A 141 -6.52 -17.52 21.36
N PRO A 142 -7.53 -16.89 22.00
CA PRO A 142 -8.17 -15.71 21.44
C PRO A 142 -7.14 -14.58 21.30
N GLY A 143 -7.25 -13.84 20.19
CA GLY A 143 -6.48 -12.61 20.01
C GLY A 143 -6.86 -11.56 21.06
N ARG A 144 -5.94 -10.63 21.34
CA ARG A 144 -6.19 -9.50 22.24
C ARG A 144 -6.96 -8.41 21.50
N PRO A 145 -8.10 -7.92 21.99
CA PRO A 145 -8.76 -6.75 21.43
C PRO A 145 -7.80 -5.56 21.42
N VAL A 146 -7.76 -4.83 20.31
CA VAL A 146 -6.94 -3.62 20.21
C VAL A 146 -7.45 -2.57 21.19
N VAL A 147 -6.54 -2.08 22.03
CA VAL A 147 -6.76 -0.95 22.93
C VAL A 147 -6.51 0.35 22.16
N GLY A 148 -7.50 1.24 22.22
CA GLY A 148 -7.46 2.56 21.58
C GLY A 148 -7.76 3.70 22.54
N ASP A 149 -7.68 3.45 23.84
CA ASP A 149 -7.99 4.45 24.85
C ASP A 149 -7.05 5.66 24.71
N GLY A 150 -7.64 6.86 24.70
CA GLY A 150 -6.90 8.11 24.46
C GLY A 150 -6.38 8.31 23.03
N VAL A 151 -6.61 7.39 22.09
CA VAL A 151 -6.23 7.55 20.68
C VAL A 151 -7.28 8.41 19.96
N ASP A 152 -7.06 9.72 19.97
CA ASP A 152 -7.88 10.70 19.26
C ASP A 152 -7.37 11.00 17.84
N LEU A 153 -8.08 11.85 17.10
CA LEU A 153 -7.69 12.29 15.75
C LEU A 153 -6.33 13.00 15.72
N ARG A 154 -5.94 13.71 16.79
CA ARG A 154 -4.64 14.38 16.87
C ARG A 154 -3.50 13.39 17.04
N VAL A 155 -3.69 12.35 17.85
CA VAL A 155 -2.73 11.26 18.03
C VAL A 155 -2.53 10.53 16.71
N LEU A 156 -3.63 10.15 16.04
CA LEU A 156 -3.56 9.47 14.75
C LEU A 156 -2.88 10.33 13.68
N ALA A 157 -3.24 11.61 13.54
CA ALA A 157 -2.56 12.51 12.61
C ALA A 157 -1.08 12.74 13.00
N GLY A 158 -0.83 12.89 14.29
CA GLY A 158 0.47 13.20 14.86
C GLY A 158 1.51 12.12 14.63
N ILE A 159 1.16 10.82 14.70
CA ILE A 159 2.12 9.74 14.39
C ILE A 159 2.56 9.75 12.92
N HIS A 160 1.70 10.24 12.02
CA HIS A 160 2.03 10.50 10.61
C HIS A 160 2.70 11.88 10.40
N GLY A 161 2.94 12.66 11.46
CA GLY A 161 3.55 13.99 11.35
C GLY A 161 2.63 15.03 10.69
N ALA A 162 1.32 14.90 10.88
CA ALA A 162 0.32 15.87 10.48
C ALA A 162 -0.29 16.54 11.72
N HIS A 163 -0.57 17.84 11.61
CA HIS A 163 -1.10 18.66 12.70
C HIS A 163 -2.21 19.57 12.18
N TRP A 164 -3.17 19.94 13.04
CA TRP A 164 -4.24 20.87 12.69
C TRP A 164 -3.74 22.31 12.75
N LEU A 165 -4.08 23.12 11.75
CA LEU A 165 -3.77 24.55 11.74
C LEU A 165 -4.58 25.30 12.80
N TRP A 166 -5.86 24.93 12.91
CA TRP A 166 -6.73 25.38 13.98
C TRP A 166 -7.49 24.21 14.58
N ASP A 167 -7.74 24.34 15.88
CA ASP A 167 -8.43 23.34 16.67
C ASP A 167 -9.95 23.61 16.81
N ARG A 168 -10.48 24.49 15.96
CA ARG A 168 -11.89 24.92 15.99
C ARG A 168 -12.49 24.92 14.60
N ASP A 169 -13.78 24.62 14.53
CA ASP A 169 -14.54 24.67 13.28
C ASP A 169 -14.62 26.13 12.76
N PRO A 170 -14.59 26.34 11.42
CA PRO A 170 -14.81 27.66 10.84
C PRO A 170 -16.11 28.30 11.30
N GLU A 171 -16.09 29.60 11.58
CA GLU A 171 -17.24 30.33 12.14
C GLU A 171 -18.55 30.12 11.35
N PRO A 172 -18.58 30.17 9.99
CA PRO A 172 -19.82 29.94 9.25
C PRO A 172 -20.44 28.55 9.46
N VAL A 173 -19.61 27.50 9.48
CA VAL A 173 -20.06 26.12 9.70
C VAL A 173 -20.54 25.95 11.13
N ARG A 174 -19.79 26.48 12.11
CA ARG A 174 -20.16 26.45 13.54
C ARG A 174 -21.51 27.11 13.80
N LEU A 175 -21.77 28.28 13.21
CA LEU A 175 -23.05 28.97 13.33
C LEU A 175 -24.19 28.19 12.71
N PHE A 176 -23.95 27.55 11.56
CA PHE A 176 -24.94 26.68 10.95
C PHE A 176 -25.28 25.48 11.85
N VAL A 177 -24.28 24.82 12.43
CA VAL A 177 -24.50 23.68 13.34
C VAL A 177 -25.29 24.11 14.58
N GLN A 178 -25.07 25.33 15.09
CA GLN A 178 -25.71 25.85 16.30
C GLN A 178 -27.13 26.39 16.08
N GLY A 179 -27.40 27.06 14.95
CA GLY A 179 -28.67 27.78 14.71
C GLY A 179 -29.18 27.71 13.28
N GLY A 180 -28.68 26.78 12.47
CA GLY A 180 -29.12 26.52 11.11
C GLY A 180 -28.89 27.68 10.14
N ARG A 181 -29.69 27.70 9.05
CA ARG A 181 -29.60 28.73 8.01
C ARG A 181 -29.87 30.13 8.53
N GLN A 182 -30.73 30.26 9.54
CA GLN A 182 -31.11 31.55 10.12
C GLN A 182 -29.92 32.22 10.81
N ALA A 183 -29.19 31.49 11.66
CA ALA A 183 -27.99 32.00 12.32
C ALA A 183 -26.89 32.38 11.32
N LEU A 184 -26.67 31.55 10.28
CA LEU A 184 -25.72 31.85 9.21
C LEU A 184 -26.11 33.12 8.44
N GLN A 185 -27.40 33.28 8.10
CA GLN A 185 -27.91 34.45 7.36
C GLN A 185 -27.80 35.74 8.18
N ALA A 186 -28.08 35.68 9.48
CA ALA A 186 -28.01 36.84 10.37
C ALA A 186 -26.58 37.36 10.52
N ARG A 187 -25.58 36.47 10.67
CA ARG A 187 -24.17 36.87 10.83
C ARG A 187 -23.50 37.26 9.52
N PHE A 188 -23.84 36.56 8.43
CA PHE A 188 -23.19 36.71 7.13
C PHE A 188 -24.25 36.92 6.01
N PRO A 189 -24.89 38.10 5.97
CA PRO A 189 -25.92 38.40 4.98
C PRO A 189 -25.39 38.39 3.54
N ASP A 190 -24.14 38.83 3.34
CA ASP A 190 -23.54 39.08 2.03
C ASP A 190 -22.77 37.90 1.44
N LEU A 191 -22.86 36.70 2.05
CA LEU A 191 -22.24 35.50 1.45
C LEU A 191 -22.82 35.23 0.07
N SER A 192 -21.92 35.07 -0.91
CA SER A 192 -22.32 34.69 -2.26
C SER A 192 -23.16 33.40 -2.25
N PRO A 193 -24.13 33.25 -3.17
CA PRO A 193 -24.99 32.07 -3.19
C PRO A 193 -24.22 30.74 -3.27
N ALA A 194 -23.08 30.73 -3.96
CA ALA A 194 -22.24 29.55 -4.10
C ALA A 194 -21.58 29.16 -2.76
N VAL A 195 -20.95 30.12 -2.06
CA VAL A 195 -20.33 29.87 -0.75
C VAL A 195 -21.39 29.45 0.27
N ARG A 196 -22.54 30.12 0.27
CA ARG A 196 -23.66 29.77 1.15
C ARG A 196 -24.12 28.33 0.94
N ARG A 197 -24.25 27.86 -0.31
CA ARG A 197 -24.61 26.46 -0.59
C ARG A 197 -23.58 25.47 -0.06
N GLY A 198 -22.28 25.78 -0.20
CA GLY A 198 -21.19 24.96 0.35
C GLY A 198 -21.28 24.83 1.87
N VAL A 199 -21.28 25.95 2.59
CA VAL A 199 -21.37 25.98 4.05
C VAL A 199 -22.62 25.26 4.57
N VAL A 200 -23.76 25.40 3.89
CA VAL A 200 -25.00 24.70 4.27
C VAL A 200 -24.87 23.19 4.05
N ALA A 201 -24.24 22.74 2.96
CA ALA A 201 -24.03 21.31 2.71
C ALA A 201 -23.10 20.70 3.78
N GLU A 202 -21.94 21.31 4.01
CA GLU A 202 -20.98 20.91 5.05
C GLU A 202 -21.64 20.88 6.44
N GLY A 203 -22.34 21.96 6.80
CA GLY A 203 -23.02 22.09 8.08
C GLY A 203 -24.13 21.06 8.27
N ARG A 204 -24.88 20.69 7.22
CA ARG A 204 -25.89 19.62 7.28
C ARG A 204 -25.25 18.26 7.54
N VAL A 205 -24.17 17.94 6.83
CA VAL A 205 -23.41 16.69 7.02
C VAL A 205 -22.85 16.61 8.44
N LEU A 206 -22.14 17.65 8.89
CA LEU A 206 -21.55 17.71 10.21
C LEU A 206 -22.62 17.61 11.32
N SER A 207 -23.71 18.37 11.21
CA SER A 207 -24.81 18.33 12.19
C SER A 207 -25.43 16.94 12.30
N HIS A 208 -25.57 16.24 11.16
CA HIS A 208 -26.11 14.89 11.13
C HIS A 208 -25.16 13.88 11.77
N LEU A 209 -23.87 13.91 11.40
CA LEU A 209 -22.86 13.05 12.01
C LEU A 209 -22.78 13.28 13.52
N LEU A 210 -22.71 14.54 13.97
CA LEU A 210 -22.72 14.88 15.41
C LEU A 210 -23.97 14.35 16.11
N ARG A 211 -25.16 14.56 15.53
CA ARG A 211 -26.43 14.12 16.14
C ARG A 211 -26.45 12.61 16.41
N HIS A 212 -25.94 11.82 15.47
CA HIS A 212 -26.06 10.35 15.53
C HIS A 212 -24.84 9.65 16.13
N THR A 213 -23.71 10.34 16.34
CA THR A 213 -22.48 9.72 16.90
C THR A 213 -22.10 10.25 18.29
N ARG A 214 -22.48 11.48 18.67
CA ARG A 214 -21.98 12.20 19.86
C ARG A 214 -22.06 11.43 21.19
N ARG A 215 -22.97 10.47 21.32
CA ARG A 215 -23.16 9.69 22.56
C ARG A 215 -22.26 8.45 22.65
N HIS A 216 -21.51 8.11 21.61
CA HIS A 216 -20.69 6.90 21.59
C HIS A 216 -19.24 7.21 22.02
N PRO A 217 -18.72 6.59 23.10
CA PRO A 217 -17.43 6.94 23.70
C PRO A 217 -16.23 6.69 22.78
N GLU A 218 -16.34 5.72 21.87
CA GLU A 218 -15.29 5.42 20.90
C GLU A 218 -15.32 6.32 19.65
N THR A 219 -16.21 7.31 19.61
CA THR A 219 -16.34 8.22 18.48
C THR A 219 -15.81 9.61 18.77
N GLU A 220 -15.26 10.23 17.74
CA GLU A 220 -14.89 11.63 17.73
C GLU A 220 -15.33 12.22 16.39
N VAL A 221 -16.04 13.35 16.42
CA VAL A 221 -16.45 14.04 15.20
C VAL A 221 -16.02 15.49 15.31
N VAL A 222 -15.23 15.92 14.34
CA VAL A 222 -14.80 17.30 14.19
C VAL A 222 -15.29 17.85 12.85
N GLY A 223 -15.63 19.14 12.83
CA GLY A 223 -15.92 19.83 11.60
C GLY A 223 -14.66 20.10 10.77
N ALA A 224 -14.71 21.13 9.94
CA ALA A 224 -13.65 21.32 8.96
C ALA A 224 -12.27 21.46 9.63
N ARG A 225 -11.28 20.73 9.12
CA ARG A 225 -9.90 20.73 9.61
C ARG A 225 -8.93 20.97 8.47
N GLN A 226 -8.00 21.88 8.70
CA GLN A 226 -6.89 22.15 7.82
C GLN A 226 -5.62 21.59 8.44
N VAL A 227 -4.81 20.91 7.64
CA VAL A 227 -3.52 20.33 8.02
C VAL A 227 -2.44 21.38 7.81
N VAL A 228 -1.67 21.66 8.86
CA VAL A 228 -0.52 22.57 8.87
C VAL A 228 0.46 22.18 7.78
N ASP A 229 0.92 23.20 7.09
CA ASP A 229 2.10 23.11 6.28
C ASP A 229 3.38 23.12 7.15
N PRO A 230 4.17 22.04 7.16
CA PRO A 230 5.36 21.96 8.03
C PRO A 230 6.44 22.99 7.70
N ARG A 231 6.45 23.58 6.50
CA ARG A 231 7.45 24.58 6.09
C ARG A 231 6.93 26.01 6.09
N HIS A 232 5.61 26.21 6.09
CA HIS A 232 4.97 27.52 6.25
C HIS A 232 3.82 27.43 7.27
N PRO A 233 4.07 27.73 8.55
CA PRO A 233 3.11 27.48 9.63
C PRO A 233 1.73 28.15 9.47
N ASP A 234 1.64 29.22 8.67
CA ASP A 234 0.38 29.92 8.36
C ASP A 234 -0.42 29.30 7.19
N GLY A 235 0.16 28.31 6.51
CA GLY A 235 -0.41 27.63 5.35
C GLY A 235 -1.06 26.28 5.68
N SER A 236 -1.89 25.80 4.76
CA SER A 236 -2.44 24.45 4.82
C SER A 236 -2.18 23.64 3.54
N ILE A 237 -2.03 22.32 3.71
CA ILE A 237 -1.65 21.39 2.63
C ILE A 237 -2.72 20.34 2.33
N ALA A 238 -3.66 20.19 3.26
CA ALA A 238 -4.86 19.40 3.11
C ALA A 238 -5.97 20.00 3.97
N ASP A 239 -7.20 19.86 3.50
CA ASP A 239 -8.42 20.29 4.16
C ASP A 239 -9.44 19.15 4.11
N PHE A 240 -10.28 19.05 5.13
CA PHE A 240 -11.42 18.14 5.18
C PHE A 240 -12.63 18.91 5.70
N ASP A 241 -13.81 18.62 5.19
CA ASP A 241 -15.04 19.31 5.60
C ASP A 241 -15.57 18.79 6.94
N ALA A 242 -15.38 17.49 7.20
CA ALA A 242 -15.54 16.87 8.50
C ALA A 242 -14.66 15.63 8.62
N ILE A 243 -14.35 15.24 9.86
CA ILE A 243 -13.60 14.02 10.14
C ILE A 243 -14.31 13.25 11.25
N VAL A 244 -14.55 11.97 11.01
CA VAL A 244 -15.14 11.05 11.99
C VAL A 244 -14.11 9.99 12.34
N ARG A 245 -13.81 9.84 13.62
CA ARG A 245 -13.08 8.70 14.16
C ARG A 245 -14.08 7.73 14.77
N TYR A 246 -13.90 6.45 14.51
CA TYR A 246 -14.48 5.37 15.29
C TYR A 246 -13.36 4.38 15.64
N ARG A 247 -13.06 4.26 16.94
CA ARG A 247 -11.87 3.54 17.43
C ARG A 247 -10.60 4.11 16.78
N HIS A 248 -9.84 3.30 16.05
CA HIS A 248 -8.64 3.74 15.33
C HIS A 248 -8.89 4.03 13.85
N ARG A 249 -10.13 3.88 13.36
CA ARG A 249 -10.51 4.09 11.96
C ARG A 249 -11.00 5.51 11.76
N VAL A 250 -10.69 6.09 10.61
CA VAL A 250 -10.98 7.49 10.30
C VAL A 250 -11.74 7.60 8.99
N LEU A 251 -12.84 8.34 8.98
CA LEU A 251 -13.61 8.71 7.81
C LEU A 251 -13.41 10.21 7.55
N CYS A 252 -12.69 10.52 6.48
CA CYS A 252 -12.52 11.87 5.97
C CYS A 252 -13.69 12.22 5.04
N VAL A 253 -14.43 13.28 5.37
CA VAL A 253 -15.66 13.64 4.67
C VAL A 253 -15.42 14.86 3.79
N GLU A 254 -15.95 14.79 2.57
CA GLU A 254 -15.90 15.84 1.57
C GLU A 254 -17.30 16.10 1.00
N ALA A 255 -17.84 17.29 1.20
CA ALA A 255 -19.11 17.74 0.68
C ALA A 255 -18.92 18.43 -0.68
N LYS A 256 -19.70 18.03 -1.68
CA LYS A 256 -19.68 18.60 -3.04
C LYS A 256 -21.05 19.06 -3.47
N THR A 257 -21.12 20.18 -4.18
CA THR A 257 -22.39 20.66 -4.72
C THR A 257 -22.77 19.99 -6.05
N ARG A 258 -21.85 19.24 -6.66
CA ARG A 258 -22.03 18.57 -7.95
C ARG A 258 -21.45 17.15 -7.91
N PRO A 259 -22.12 16.16 -8.50
CA PRO A 259 -21.62 14.78 -8.61
C PRO A 259 -20.29 14.66 -9.38
N ASP A 260 -20.12 15.42 -10.46
CA ASP A 260 -18.91 15.32 -11.31
C ASP A 260 -17.64 15.77 -10.56
N ASP A 261 -17.79 16.67 -9.58
CA ASP A 261 -16.68 17.07 -8.71
C ASP A 261 -16.19 15.91 -7.82
N VAL A 262 -17.00 14.87 -7.60
CA VAL A 262 -16.60 13.67 -6.86
C VAL A 262 -15.62 12.84 -7.67
N VAL A 263 -15.95 12.52 -8.92
CA VAL A 263 -15.07 11.76 -9.82
C VAL A 263 -13.75 12.50 -9.99
N ALA A 264 -13.82 13.82 -10.21
CA ALA A 264 -12.66 14.65 -10.46
C ALA A 264 -11.71 14.87 -9.28
N ARG A 265 -12.11 14.49 -8.06
CA ARG A 265 -11.37 14.77 -6.82
C ARG A 265 -11.09 13.53 -5.98
N ALA A 266 -11.53 12.36 -6.44
CA ALA A 266 -11.50 11.13 -5.68
C ALA A 266 -10.09 10.72 -5.26
N GLY A 267 -9.16 10.57 -6.21
CA GLY A 267 -7.81 10.12 -5.90
C GLY A 267 -7.03 11.15 -5.10
N TRP A 268 -7.21 12.45 -5.38
CA TRP A 268 -6.63 13.50 -4.52
C TRP A 268 -7.13 13.38 -3.07
N THR A 269 -8.44 13.24 -2.86
CA THR A 269 -9.02 13.19 -1.51
C THR A 269 -8.56 11.95 -0.75
N VAL A 270 -8.44 10.81 -1.43
CA VAL A 270 -7.89 9.58 -0.85
C VAL A 270 -6.41 9.72 -0.52
N ALA A 271 -5.64 10.36 -1.39
CA ALA A 271 -4.22 10.62 -1.17
C ALA A 271 -4.04 11.49 0.09
N LYS A 272 -4.71 12.65 0.19
CA LYS A 272 -4.61 13.50 1.39
C LYS A 272 -5.01 12.76 2.67
N ALA A 273 -6.10 11.99 2.63
CA ALA A 273 -6.57 11.20 3.77
C ALA A 273 -5.53 10.15 4.21
N ARG A 274 -4.96 9.41 3.26
CA ARG A 274 -3.90 8.41 3.53
C ARG A 274 -2.61 9.03 4.04
N ARG A 275 -2.27 10.25 3.62
CA ARG A 275 -1.09 10.93 4.17
C ARG A 275 -1.29 11.34 5.62
N VAL A 276 -2.49 11.78 5.98
CA VAL A 276 -2.78 12.25 7.34
C VAL A 276 -3.00 11.09 8.31
N PHE A 277 -3.68 10.02 7.87
CA PHE A 277 -4.10 8.93 8.77
C PHE A 277 -3.60 7.54 8.35
N GLY A 278 -2.80 7.42 7.29
CA GLY A 278 -2.31 6.12 6.81
C GLY A 278 -3.45 5.23 6.31
N ALA A 279 -3.33 3.93 6.60
CA ALA A 279 -4.36 2.95 6.21
C ALA A 279 -5.63 2.98 7.08
N ALA A 280 -5.65 3.80 8.15
CA ALA A 280 -6.86 4.00 8.94
C ALA A 280 -7.92 4.84 8.20
N ALA A 281 -7.50 5.58 7.17
CA ALA A 281 -8.35 6.53 6.47
C ALA A 281 -9.25 5.85 5.41
N GLN A 282 -10.52 6.22 5.45
CA GLN A 282 -11.49 6.07 4.37
C GLN A 282 -12.02 7.45 3.98
N VAL A 283 -12.56 7.57 2.78
CA VAL A 283 -13.13 8.82 2.28
C VAL A 283 -14.62 8.66 2.03
N LEU A 284 -15.41 9.62 2.52
CA LEU A 284 -16.83 9.78 2.19
C LEU A 284 -17.03 11.05 1.39
N PHE A 285 -17.48 10.90 0.15
CA PHE A 285 -18.02 12.00 -0.64
C PHE A 285 -19.52 12.11 -0.42
N VAL A 286 -19.98 13.30 -0.06
CA VAL A 286 -21.41 13.62 0.01
C VAL A 286 -21.70 14.68 -1.02
N HIS A 287 -22.59 14.42 -1.98
CA HIS A 287 -22.98 15.43 -2.96
C HIS A 287 -24.42 15.93 -2.77
N THR A 288 -24.68 17.20 -3.06
CA THR A 288 -26.06 17.71 -3.12
C THR A 288 -26.75 17.28 -4.41
N GLY A 289 -28.08 17.17 -4.39
CA GLY A 289 -28.89 16.74 -5.53
C GLY A 289 -29.21 15.25 -5.49
N PRO A 290 -29.96 14.75 -6.49
CA PRO A 290 -30.41 13.35 -6.52
C PRO A 290 -29.24 12.38 -6.66
N ALA A 291 -29.41 11.17 -6.13
CA ALA A 291 -28.45 10.08 -6.29
C ALA A 291 -28.16 9.81 -7.76
N VAL A 292 -26.87 9.63 -8.10
CA VAL A 292 -26.44 9.29 -9.46
C VAL A 292 -26.03 7.82 -9.51
N PRO A 293 -26.79 6.96 -10.21
CA PRO A 293 -26.44 5.55 -10.37
C PRO A 293 -25.04 5.39 -10.98
N GLY A 294 -24.27 4.42 -10.50
CA GLY A 294 -22.95 4.13 -11.06
C GLY A 294 -21.84 5.12 -10.68
N LEU A 295 -22.10 6.14 -9.83
CA LEU A 295 -21.11 7.18 -9.54
C LEU A 295 -19.87 6.63 -8.82
N ARG A 296 -20.03 5.67 -7.90
CA ARG A 296 -18.91 5.02 -7.23
C ARG A 296 -18.11 4.15 -8.19
N GLU A 297 -18.79 3.45 -9.08
CA GLU A 297 -18.18 2.63 -10.12
C GLU A 297 -17.36 3.49 -11.08
N ARG A 298 -17.89 4.66 -11.46
CA ARG A 298 -17.14 5.67 -12.24
C ARG A 298 -15.89 6.15 -11.51
N VAL A 299 -15.95 6.40 -10.20
CA VAL A 299 -14.74 6.74 -9.41
C VAL A 299 -13.68 5.64 -9.49
N THR A 300 -14.08 4.37 -9.33
CA THR A 300 -13.14 3.23 -9.35
C THR A 300 -12.65 2.89 -10.76
N ALA A 301 -13.49 3.06 -11.78
CA ALA A 301 -13.09 2.90 -13.18
C ALA A 301 -12.08 3.98 -13.58
N TYR A 302 -12.32 5.21 -13.11
CA TYR A 302 -11.46 6.35 -13.36
C TYR A 302 -10.07 6.19 -12.73
N ASN A 303 -10.03 5.79 -11.45
CA ASN A 303 -8.79 5.54 -10.74
C ASN A 303 -8.77 4.11 -10.18
N PRO A 304 -8.26 3.12 -10.97
CA PRO A 304 -8.29 1.71 -10.58
C PRO A 304 -7.40 1.37 -9.38
N ALA A 305 -6.59 2.31 -8.88
CA ALA A 305 -5.90 2.14 -7.59
C ALA A 305 -6.82 2.38 -6.38
N LEU A 306 -7.97 3.02 -6.59
CA LEU A 306 -8.98 3.20 -5.56
C LEU A 306 -9.83 1.95 -5.46
N SER A 307 -9.98 1.43 -4.25
CA SER A 307 -10.91 0.34 -3.99
C SER A 307 -12.25 0.91 -3.56
N ALA A 308 -13.34 0.21 -3.89
CA ALA A 308 -14.65 0.49 -3.31
C ALA A 308 -14.59 0.54 -1.77
N ARG A 309 -13.75 -0.28 -1.12
CA ARG A 309 -13.60 -0.30 0.35
C ARG A 309 -13.05 0.99 0.96
N SER A 310 -12.33 1.81 0.18
CA SER A 310 -11.70 3.05 0.66
C SER A 310 -12.51 4.31 0.34
N VAL A 311 -13.51 4.22 -0.55
CA VAL A 311 -14.28 5.37 -1.02
C VAL A 311 -15.78 5.07 -0.98
N HIS A 312 -16.50 5.95 -0.30
CA HIS A 312 -17.96 5.96 -0.21
C HIS A 312 -18.48 7.20 -0.92
N VAL A 313 -19.62 7.06 -1.61
CA VAL A 313 -20.27 8.18 -2.30
C VAL A 313 -21.76 8.14 -1.98
N TRP A 314 -22.29 9.26 -1.48
CA TRP A 314 -23.70 9.38 -1.08
C TRP A 314 -24.28 10.70 -1.58
N SER A 315 -25.57 10.67 -1.95
CA SER A 315 -26.33 11.91 -2.02
C SER A 315 -26.60 12.42 -0.60
N LEU A 316 -26.67 13.74 -0.43
CA LEU A 316 -26.93 14.34 0.88
C LEU A 316 -28.29 13.88 1.42
N ASP A 317 -29.31 13.80 0.58
CA ASP A 317 -30.66 13.43 1.02
C ASP A 317 -30.76 11.95 1.40
N ASP A 318 -30.08 11.04 0.69
CA ASP A 318 -29.98 9.62 1.09
C ASP A 318 -29.23 9.45 2.39
N LEU A 319 -28.10 10.16 2.56
CA LEU A 319 -27.32 10.08 3.78
C LEU A 319 -28.16 10.50 4.98
N LEU A 320 -28.86 11.63 4.88
CA LEU A 320 -29.68 12.17 5.96
C LEU A 320 -30.93 11.32 6.27
N SER A 321 -31.53 10.68 5.26
CA SER A 321 -32.77 9.93 5.41
C SER A 321 -32.57 8.45 5.77
N ARG A 322 -31.43 7.85 5.38
CA ARG A 322 -31.17 6.41 5.54
C ARG A 322 -30.21 6.07 6.67
N LEU A 323 -29.36 7.01 7.09
CA LEU A 323 -28.36 6.78 8.16
C LEU A 323 -28.78 7.53 9.43
N THR A 324 -29.90 7.13 10.01
CA THR A 324 -30.58 7.85 11.11
C THR A 324 -30.15 7.41 12.51
N SER A 325 -29.16 6.53 12.60
CA SER A 325 -28.64 6.00 13.87
C SER A 325 -27.12 5.75 13.82
N PHE A 326 -26.51 5.64 14.99
CA PHE A 326 -25.10 5.27 15.13
C PHE A 326 -24.79 3.95 14.41
N GLU A 327 -25.61 2.92 14.62
CA GLU A 327 -25.39 1.59 14.06
C GLU A 327 -25.45 1.57 12.53
N GLU A 328 -26.31 2.39 11.92
CA GLU A 328 -26.38 2.52 10.46
C GLU A 328 -25.12 3.20 9.91
N ILE A 329 -24.66 4.29 10.54
CA ILE A 329 -23.42 4.99 10.17
C ILE A 329 -22.22 4.04 10.33
N ARG A 330 -22.13 3.35 11.47
CA ARG A 330 -21.08 2.38 11.76
C ARG A 330 -21.08 1.26 10.73
N ARG A 331 -22.22 0.65 10.43
CA ARG A 331 -22.33 -0.42 9.43
C ARG A 331 -21.96 0.06 8.02
N ALA A 332 -22.33 1.28 7.65
CA ALA A 332 -22.06 1.84 6.33
C ALA A 332 -20.58 2.15 6.12
N PHE A 333 -19.92 2.79 7.09
CA PHE A 333 -18.57 3.35 6.90
C PHE A 333 -17.48 2.65 7.70
N PHE A 334 -17.84 2.01 8.81
CA PHE A 334 -16.91 1.29 9.68
C PHE A 334 -17.37 -0.15 9.86
N PRO A 335 -17.59 -0.92 8.77
CA PRO A 335 -18.10 -2.27 8.88
C PRO A 335 -17.25 -3.05 9.90
N GLY A 336 -17.94 -3.63 10.88
CA GLY A 336 -17.29 -4.48 11.88
C GLY A 336 -16.71 -5.74 11.22
N PRO A 337 -15.97 -6.56 11.97
CA PRO A 337 -15.61 -7.89 11.50
C PRO A 337 -16.83 -8.58 10.91
N GLY A 338 -16.70 -9.09 9.68
CA GLY A 338 -17.67 -10.06 9.16
C GLY A 338 -17.79 -11.18 10.18
N ALA A 339 -19.01 -11.68 10.39
CA ALA A 339 -19.23 -12.82 11.27
C ALA A 339 -18.22 -13.92 10.94
N PRO A 340 -17.64 -14.61 11.94
CA PRO A 340 -16.87 -15.80 11.66
C PRO A 340 -17.74 -16.71 10.79
N ALA A 341 -17.14 -17.31 9.76
CA ALA A 341 -17.85 -18.30 8.98
C ALA A 341 -18.41 -19.35 9.97
N PRO A 342 -19.70 -19.74 9.85
CA PRO A 342 -20.25 -20.78 10.70
C PRO A 342 -19.38 -22.04 10.49
N GLY A 343 -18.70 -22.46 11.55
CA GLY A 343 -17.68 -23.53 11.52
C GLY A 343 -16.37 -23.21 12.25
N ALA A 344 -16.07 -21.94 12.54
CA ALA A 344 -14.96 -21.58 13.42
C ALA A 344 -15.46 -21.47 14.86
N TYR A 345 -15.21 -22.51 15.66
CA TYR A 345 -15.56 -22.70 17.08
C TYR A 345 -17.00 -23.17 17.38
N THR A 346 -17.18 -24.49 17.41
CA THR A 346 -18.02 -25.15 18.43
C THR A 346 -17.09 -25.71 19.50
N GLY A 347 -16.76 -24.88 20.50
CA GLY A 347 -16.30 -25.39 21.77
C GLY A 347 -17.47 -25.39 22.74
N SER A 348 -18.10 -26.54 22.94
CA SER A 348 -18.82 -26.81 24.18
C SER A 348 -18.33 -28.14 24.75
N ASP A 349 -17.94 -28.04 26.01
CA ASP A 349 -17.89 -29.08 27.04
C ASP A 349 -16.73 -30.09 27.05
N THR A 350 -15.86 -29.84 28.03
CA THR A 350 -15.21 -30.84 28.91
C THR A 350 -14.64 -32.08 28.23
N GLY A 351 -13.38 -31.98 27.81
CA GLY A 351 -12.49 -33.12 27.55
C GLY A 351 -11.16 -32.91 28.27
N PRO A 352 -10.49 -33.98 28.76
CA PRO A 352 -9.31 -33.88 29.61
C PRO A 352 -8.11 -33.34 28.81
N ASP A 353 -7.16 -32.75 29.54
CA ASP A 353 -5.83 -32.29 29.08
C ASP A 353 -5.44 -32.85 27.71
N THR A 354 -5.46 -32.00 26.69
CA THR A 354 -4.95 -32.32 25.38
C THR A 354 -3.50 -32.75 25.54
N ALA A 355 -3.25 -34.03 25.32
CA ALA A 355 -1.90 -34.58 25.24
C ALA A 355 -1.02 -33.67 24.37
N PRO A 356 0.26 -33.46 24.74
CA PRO A 356 1.16 -32.63 23.95
C PRO A 356 1.10 -33.09 22.50
N ALA A 357 0.93 -32.14 21.58
CA ALA A 357 0.98 -32.42 20.15
C ALA A 357 2.22 -33.28 19.88
N PRO A 358 2.09 -34.41 19.15
CA PRO A 358 3.23 -35.27 18.89
C PRO A 358 4.37 -34.42 18.33
N SER A 359 5.57 -34.61 18.88
CA SER A 359 6.79 -33.93 18.44
C SER A 359 6.87 -34.02 16.92
N GLU A 360 6.81 -32.87 16.23
CA GLU A 360 6.94 -32.85 14.78
C GLU A 360 8.26 -33.56 14.41
N PRO A 361 8.25 -34.45 13.39
CA PRO A 361 9.49 -35.05 12.92
C PRO A 361 10.50 -33.95 12.56
N PRO A 362 11.81 -34.19 12.73
CA PRO A 362 12.83 -33.20 12.42
C PRO A 362 12.65 -32.70 10.99
N ALA A 363 12.65 -31.38 10.83
CA ALA A 363 12.48 -30.77 9.53
C ALA A 363 13.54 -31.32 8.55
N PRO A 364 13.15 -31.66 7.30
CA PRO A 364 14.11 -32.10 6.31
C PRO A 364 15.20 -31.05 6.11
N ALA A 365 16.44 -31.49 5.89
CA ALA A 365 17.51 -30.57 5.55
C ALA A 365 17.16 -29.84 4.24
N PRO A 366 17.41 -28.52 4.14
CA PRO A 366 17.27 -27.82 2.87
C PRO A 366 18.27 -28.39 1.83
N PRO A 367 18.01 -28.22 0.53
CA PRO A 367 18.93 -28.67 -0.50
C PRO A 367 20.30 -28.01 -0.34
N GLU A 368 21.38 -28.72 -0.69
CA GLU A 368 22.77 -28.22 -0.58
C GLU A 368 22.99 -26.93 -1.36
N HIS A 369 22.27 -26.77 -2.47
CA HIS A 369 22.30 -25.60 -3.33
C HIS A 369 20.89 -25.07 -3.59
N HIS A 370 20.80 -23.78 -3.95
CA HIS A 370 19.52 -23.22 -4.33
C HIS A 370 19.03 -23.84 -5.66
N PRO A 371 17.79 -24.35 -5.73
CA PRO A 371 17.25 -24.92 -6.95
C PRO A 371 17.19 -23.89 -8.09
N GLY A 372 17.79 -24.23 -9.23
CA GLY A 372 17.71 -23.44 -10.46
C GLY A 372 16.62 -23.94 -11.41
N PRO A 373 16.38 -23.23 -12.53
CA PRO A 373 15.39 -23.63 -13.53
C PRO A 373 15.58 -25.06 -14.08
N ALA A 374 16.82 -25.53 -14.19
CA ALA A 374 17.14 -26.86 -14.70
C ALA A 374 16.68 -27.99 -13.76
N ASP A 375 16.51 -27.70 -12.47
CA ASP A 375 16.05 -28.66 -11.48
C ASP A 375 14.52 -28.81 -11.48
N GLY A 376 13.81 -28.06 -12.34
CA GLY A 376 12.35 -28.07 -12.45
C GLY A 376 11.64 -27.76 -11.13
N PRO A 377 11.97 -26.66 -10.42
CA PRO A 377 11.46 -26.43 -9.09
C PRO A 377 9.97 -26.15 -9.10
N VAL A 378 9.33 -26.45 -7.99
CA VAL A 378 7.95 -26.10 -7.73
C VAL A 378 7.92 -24.81 -6.90
N LEU A 379 7.12 -23.83 -7.32
CA LEU A 379 7.00 -22.51 -6.68
C LEU A 379 5.71 -22.41 -5.87
N VAL A 380 5.81 -22.08 -4.58
CA VAL A 380 4.70 -21.55 -3.78
C VAL A 380 4.88 -20.06 -3.62
N THR A 381 3.89 -19.26 -3.98
CA THR A 381 3.89 -17.82 -3.75
C THR A 381 2.50 -17.35 -3.37
N SER A 382 2.40 -16.13 -2.85
CA SER A 382 1.12 -15.51 -2.52
C SER A 382 0.63 -14.58 -3.64
N LEU A 383 -0.59 -14.08 -3.51
CA LEU A 383 -1.11 -12.99 -4.33
C LEU A 383 -1.47 -11.81 -3.42
N GLY A 384 -0.64 -10.77 -3.42
CA GLY A 384 -0.87 -9.54 -2.65
C GLY A 384 -1.63 -8.46 -3.41
N GLY A 385 -1.53 -7.21 -2.94
CA GLY A 385 -2.08 -6.04 -3.61
C GLY A 385 -1.37 -5.67 -4.93
N SER A 386 -0.12 -6.09 -5.08
CA SER A 386 0.63 -6.03 -6.35
C SER A 386 0.72 -7.41 -6.98
N ARG A 387 0.42 -7.47 -8.28
CA ARG A 387 0.58 -8.68 -9.12
C ARG A 387 2.02 -8.88 -9.59
N LEU A 388 2.81 -7.80 -9.65
CA LEU A 388 4.17 -7.80 -10.18
C LEU A 388 5.09 -8.75 -9.41
N GLY A 389 5.00 -8.79 -8.07
CA GLY A 389 5.79 -9.71 -7.24
C GLY A 389 5.58 -11.18 -7.59
N THR A 390 4.34 -11.59 -7.88
CA THR A 390 4.02 -12.96 -8.30
C THR A 390 4.58 -13.26 -9.69
N LEU A 391 4.42 -12.34 -10.66
CA LEU A 391 4.91 -12.52 -12.03
C LEU A 391 6.44 -12.59 -12.06
N THR A 392 7.12 -11.74 -11.30
CA THR A 392 8.59 -11.73 -11.19
C THR A 392 9.11 -12.98 -10.49
N ALA A 393 8.39 -13.54 -9.51
CA ALA A 393 8.74 -14.83 -8.89
C ALA A 393 8.68 -15.98 -9.91
N VAL A 394 7.63 -16.01 -10.73
CA VAL A 394 7.49 -17.00 -11.82
C VAL A 394 8.62 -16.85 -12.84
N HIS A 395 8.97 -15.62 -13.23
CA HIS A 395 10.09 -15.36 -14.14
C HIS A 395 11.45 -15.79 -13.54
N ALA A 396 11.68 -15.44 -12.27
CA ALA A 396 12.93 -15.69 -11.57
C ALA A 396 13.24 -17.19 -11.47
N HIS A 397 12.23 -17.97 -11.10
CA HIS A 397 12.40 -19.38 -10.75
C HIS A 397 12.07 -20.34 -11.90
N ARG A 398 11.35 -19.88 -12.92
CA ARG A 398 10.88 -20.66 -14.09
C ARG A 398 10.36 -22.05 -13.67
N PRO A 399 9.40 -22.09 -12.74
CA PRO A 399 9.06 -23.32 -12.03
C PRO A 399 8.30 -24.31 -12.93
N ALA A 400 8.52 -25.61 -12.73
CA ALA A 400 7.75 -26.67 -13.37
C ALA A 400 6.25 -26.58 -13.03
N GLY A 401 5.94 -26.21 -11.78
CA GLY A 401 4.59 -25.93 -11.30
C GLY A 401 4.56 -24.79 -10.29
N THR A 402 3.48 -24.01 -10.26
CA THR A 402 3.29 -22.88 -9.35
C THR A 402 1.96 -23.01 -8.61
N LEU A 403 2.00 -22.92 -7.28
CA LEU A 403 0.84 -22.64 -6.45
C LEU A 403 0.83 -21.16 -6.06
N VAL A 404 -0.24 -20.46 -6.45
CA VAL A 404 -0.52 -19.10 -6.01
C VAL A 404 -1.56 -19.15 -4.89
N LEU A 405 -1.22 -18.60 -3.72
CA LEU A 405 -2.10 -18.49 -2.55
C LEU A 405 -2.83 -17.13 -2.55
N PRO A 406 -4.10 -17.07 -2.94
CA PRO A 406 -4.92 -15.87 -2.80
C PRO A 406 -5.46 -15.70 -1.38
N SER A 407 -5.57 -14.46 -0.92
CA SER A 407 -6.36 -14.08 0.25
C SER A 407 -7.73 -13.56 -0.16
N ARG A 408 -8.62 -13.31 0.82
CA ARG A 408 -9.92 -12.63 0.58
C ARG A 408 -9.78 -11.18 0.08
N GLN A 409 -8.57 -10.63 0.06
CA GLN A 409 -8.27 -9.27 -0.40
C GLN A 409 -7.63 -9.25 -1.79
N SER A 410 -7.28 -10.40 -2.34
CA SER A 410 -6.51 -10.53 -3.58
C SER A 410 -7.41 -10.45 -4.81
N VAL A 411 -6.93 -9.82 -5.89
CA VAL A 411 -7.64 -9.77 -7.18
C VAL A 411 -7.10 -10.86 -8.11
N ARG A 412 -7.86 -11.94 -8.30
CA ARG A 412 -7.47 -13.13 -9.07
C ARG A 412 -7.56 -12.95 -10.59
N ASP A 413 -8.33 -11.98 -11.06
CA ASP A 413 -8.70 -11.84 -12.47
C ASP A 413 -7.47 -11.70 -13.38
N GLY A 414 -7.43 -12.53 -14.43
CA GLY A 414 -6.35 -12.57 -15.43
C GLY A 414 -4.99 -13.06 -14.92
N MET A 415 -4.87 -13.39 -13.62
CA MET A 415 -3.58 -13.71 -13.01
C MET A 415 -3.00 -15.04 -13.49
N ARG A 416 -3.84 -16.07 -13.72
CA ARG A 416 -3.39 -17.39 -14.21
C ARG A 416 -2.74 -17.24 -15.57
N GLU A 417 -3.45 -16.61 -16.51
CA GLU A 417 -3.01 -16.43 -17.88
C GLU A 417 -1.76 -15.54 -17.94
N ALA A 418 -1.65 -14.51 -17.11
CA ALA A 418 -0.47 -13.66 -17.04
C ALA A 418 0.77 -14.37 -16.47
N ALA A 419 0.60 -15.18 -15.42
CA ALA A 419 1.68 -16.02 -14.90
C ALA A 419 2.14 -17.03 -15.95
N ALA A 420 1.20 -17.68 -16.65
CA ALA A 420 1.50 -18.60 -17.75
C ALA A 420 2.25 -17.91 -18.91
N ARG A 421 1.82 -16.69 -19.32
CA ARG A 421 2.54 -15.88 -20.31
C ARG A 421 3.94 -15.52 -19.86
N THR A 422 4.09 -15.11 -18.60
CA THR A 422 5.38 -14.73 -18.02
C THR A 422 6.33 -15.94 -18.00
N LEU A 423 5.83 -17.12 -17.64
CA LEU A 423 6.60 -18.37 -17.67
C LEU A 423 7.02 -18.75 -19.08
N HIS A 424 6.09 -18.76 -20.04
CA HIS A 424 6.41 -19.01 -21.45
C HIS A 424 7.47 -18.03 -21.97
N ALA A 425 7.34 -16.74 -21.67
CA ALA A 425 8.30 -15.73 -22.09
C ALA A 425 9.69 -15.91 -21.44
N ALA A 426 9.74 -16.39 -20.19
CA ALA A 426 11.00 -16.69 -19.49
C ALA A 426 11.74 -17.89 -20.09
N GLU A 427 11.01 -18.90 -20.55
CA GLU A 427 11.55 -20.10 -21.20
C GLU A 427 11.86 -19.87 -22.69
N HIS A 428 11.12 -18.97 -23.35
CA HIS A 428 11.24 -18.67 -24.78
C HIS A 428 11.45 -17.17 -25.04
N PRO A 429 12.58 -16.58 -24.62
CA PRO A 429 12.79 -15.13 -24.67
C PRO A 429 12.76 -14.51 -26.08
N GLY A 430 13.00 -15.31 -27.13
CA GLY A 430 12.92 -14.90 -28.52
C GLY A 430 11.56 -15.11 -29.19
N ALA A 431 10.62 -15.80 -28.54
CA ALA A 431 9.31 -16.08 -29.12
C ALA A 431 8.36 -14.88 -29.02
N PRO A 432 7.38 -14.76 -29.95
CA PRO A 432 6.30 -13.78 -29.80
C PRO A 432 5.47 -14.08 -28.54
N PRO A 433 4.76 -13.07 -27.99
CA PRO A 433 3.86 -13.27 -26.85
C PRO A 433 2.86 -14.40 -27.12
N ALA A 434 2.79 -15.39 -26.23
CA ALA A 434 1.84 -16.49 -26.36
C ALA A 434 0.41 -15.99 -26.07
N ASP A 435 -0.51 -16.30 -26.98
CA ASP A 435 -1.93 -16.09 -26.77
C ASP A 435 -2.56 -17.20 -25.90
N ALA A 436 -3.85 -17.07 -25.61
CA ALA A 436 -4.53 -18.02 -24.73
C ALA A 436 -4.62 -19.45 -25.32
N ALA A 437 -4.62 -19.59 -26.65
CA ALA A 437 -4.66 -20.90 -27.31
C ALA A 437 -3.30 -21.60 -27.19
N ARG A 438 -2.21 -20.90 -27.52
CA ARG A 438 -0.85 -21.39 -27.41
C ARG A 438 -0.46 -21.75 -25.96
N LEU A 439 -0.89 -20.96 -24.98
CA LEU A 439 -0.67 -21.29 -23.57
C LEU A 439 -1.40 -22.55 -23.11
N ARG A 440 -2.55 -22.86 -23.73
CA ARG A 440 -3.33 -24.07 -23.46
C ARG A 440 -2.69 -25.29 -24.11
N GLU A 441 -2.36 -25.19 -25.41
CA GLU A 441 -1.71 -26.25 -26.17
C GLU A 441 -0.34 -26.63 -25.57
N GLY A 442 0.43 -25.63 -25.11
CA GLY A 442 1.72 -25.84 -24.45
C GLY A 442 1.64 -26.21 -22.97
N GLY A 443 0.45 -26.44 -22.40
CA GLY A 443 0.27 -26.85 -21.00
C GLY A 443 0.65 -25.82 -19.93
N TYR A 444 1.04 -24.59 -20.31
CA TYR A 444 1.49 -23.54 -19.39
C TYR A 444 0.41 -23.12 -18.39
N ARG A 445 -0.86 -23.16 -18.80
CA ARG A 445 -1.97 -22.81 -17.92
C ARG A 445 -2.12 -23.79 -16.75
N ASP A 446 -1.82 -25.07 -16.98
CA ASP A 446 -1.98 -26.14 -15.98
C ASP A 446 -0.83 -26.18 -14.97
N ARG A 447 0.31 -25.57 -15.34
CA ARG A 447 1.44 -25.29 -14.44
C ARG A 447 1.13 -24.20 -13.40
N VAL A 448 0.03 -23.45 -13.53
CA VAL A 448 -0.33 -22.38 -12.58
C VAL A 448 -1.66 -22.68 -11.87
N ARG A 449 -1.55 -23.06 -10.60
CA ARG A 449 -2.67 -23.46 -9.74
C ARG A 449 -2.98 -22.38 -8.69
N PHE A 450 -4.23 -22.37 -8.27
CA PHE A 450 -4.70 -21.59 -7.13
C PHE A 450 -5.30 -22.56 -6.13
N THR A 451 -5.25 -22.22 -4.84
CA THR A 451 -6.09 -22.91 -3.87
C THR A 451 -7.57 -22.67 -4.21
N PRO A 452 -8.45 -23.66 -3.98
CA PRO A 452 -9.89 -23.48 -4.23
C PRO A 452 -10.41 -22.32 -3.38
N ASP A 453 -10.15 -22.37 -2.08
CA ASP A 453 -10.52 -21.33 -1.12
C ASP A 453 -9.39 -20.32 -0.89
N PRO A 454 -9.69 -19.02 -0.70
CA PRO A 454 -8.71 -18.06 -0.25
C PRO A 454 -8.22 -18.39 1.17
N VAL A 455 -6.92 -18.32 1.39
CA VAL A 455 -6.31 -18.49 2.72
C VAL A 455 -6.63 -17.30 3.63
N ASP A 456 -6.59 -17.53 4.95
CA ASP A 456 -6.64 -16.45 5.92
C ASP A 456 -5.31 -15.66 5.88
N GLY A 457 -5.31 -14.54 5.16
CA GLY A 457 -4.13 -13.68 5.02
C GLY A 457 -3.69 -12.98 6.31
N PHE A 458 -4.33 -13.23 7.45
CA PHE A 458 -3.93 -12.75 8.77
C PHE A 458 -3.41 -13.88 9.68
N ASP A 459 -3.33 -15.11 9.18
CA ASP A 459 -2.87 -16.29 9.91
C ASP A 459 -1.63 -16.91 9.26
N ALA A 460 -0.47 -16.74 9.89
CA ALA A 460 0.76 -17.33 9.37
C ALA A 460 0.72 -18.87 9.42
N ASP A 461 0.11 -19.47 10.44
CA ASP A 461 0.08 -20.93 10.59
C ASP A 461 -0.95 -21.58 9.65
N ALA A 462 -2.11 -20.95 9.42
CA ALA A 462 -3.04 -21.46 8.40
C ALA A 462 -2.45 -21.37 6.98
N VAL A 463 -1.72 -20.29 6.67
CA VAL A 463 -0.99 -20.19 5.39
C VAL A 463 0.09 -21.26 5.33
N ALA A 464 0.84 -21.48 6.42
CA ALA A 464 1.89 -22.49 6.48
C ALA A 464 1.35 -23.91 6.29
N ALA A 465 0.20 -24.24 6.91
CA ALA A 465 -0.45 -25.53 6.78
C ALA A 465 -0.87 -25.80 5.33
N VAL A 466 -1.60 -24.87 4.70
CA VAL A 466 -2.04 -25.02 3.30
C VAL A 466 -0.85 -25.14 2.34
N ALA A 467 0.20 -24.33 2.54
CA ALA A 467 1.41 -24.41 1.74
C ALA A 467 2.13 -25.75 1.94
N ARG A 468 2.33 -26.17 3.19
CA ARG A 468 3.00 -27.44 3.54
C ARG A 468 2.26 -28.65 2.96
N ASP A 469 0.93 -28.70 3.11
CA ASP A 469 0.12 -29.82 2.58
C ASP A 469 0.24 -29.95 1.07
N TRP A 470 0.45 -28.84 0.36
CA TRP A 470 0.72 -28.89 -1.07
C TRP A 470 2.16 -29.29 -1.37
N ILE A 471 3.13 -28.72 -0.66
CA ILE A 471 4.55 -29.07 -0.79
C ILE A 471 4.77 -30.57 -0.60
N THR A 472 4.18 -31.15 0.45
CA THR A 472 4.27 -32.59 0.73
C THR A 472 3.69 -33.42 -0.41
N ARG A 473 2.53 -33.05 -0.97
CA ARG A 473 1.95 -33.75 -2.12
C ARG A 473 2.80 -33.68 -3.39
N GLU A 474 3.46 -32.56 -3.63
CA GLU A 474 4.37 -32.43 -4.77
C GLU A 474 5.66 -33.24 -4.50
N GLN A 475 6.12 -33.33 -3.24
CA GLN A 475 7.26 -34.16 -2.81
C GLN A 475 6.96 -35.67 -2.82
N ASP A 476 5.71 -36.11 -2.95
CA ASP A 476 5.36 -37.53 -3.11
C ASP A 476 5.62 -38.05 -4.55
N THR A 477 6.07 -37.19 -5.45
CA THR A 477 6.47 -37.58 -6.82
C THR A 477 7.88 -38.18 -6.84
N ASP A 478 8.17 -39.07 -7.79
CA ASP A 478 9.46 -39.74 -7.93
C ASP A 478 10.16 -39.34 -9.25
N PRO A 479 11.30 -38.62 -9.22
CA PRO A 479 11.96 -38.07 -8.03
C PRO A 479 11.24 -36.81 -7.49
N PRO A 480 11.37 -36.50 -6.18
CA PRO A 480 10.72 -35.36 -5.58
C PRO A 480 11.32 -34.04 -6.12
N PRO A 481 10.50 -33.10 -6.64
CA PRO A 481 10.99 -31.85 -7.15
C PRO A 481 11.44 -30.95 -6.00
N PRO A 482 12.48 -30.13 -6.22
CA PRO A 482 12.85 -29.11 -5.25
C PRO A 482 11.77 -28.03 -5.16
N VAL A 483 11.62 -27.42 -3.98
CA VAL A 483 10.55 -26.47 -3.70
C VAL A 483 11.11 -25.11 -3.31
N ILE A 484 10.47 -24.07 -3.82
CA ILE A 484 10.76 -22.67 -3.52
C ILE A 484 9.50 -21.99 -3.00
N ALA A 485 9.58 -21.33 -1.85
CA ALA A 485 8.52 -20.49 -1.30
C ALA A 485 8.91 -19.00 -1.43
N ASP A 486 8.28 -18.27 -2.35
CA ASP A 486 8.52 -16.84 -2.52
C ASP A 486 7.65 -16.00 -1.58
N ILE A 487 8.32 -15.22 -0.73
CA ILE A 487 7.70 -14.37 0.29
C ILE A 487 7.55 -12.91 -0.16
N THR A 488 7.79 -12.60 -1.44
CA THR A 488 7.92 -11.23 -1.96
C THR A 488 6.60 -10.47 -1.91
N THR A 489 5.49 -11.16 -2.13
CA THR A 489 4.14 -10.58 -2.17
C THR A 489 3.26 -11.09 -1.02
N GLY A 490 1.98 -10.71 -1.02
CA GLY A 490 1.03 -11.03 0.06
C GLY A 490 1.16 -10.13 1.29
N THR A 491 0.37 -10.45 2.32
CA THR A 491 0.52 -9.83 3.65
C THR A 491 1.77 -10.36 4.35
N LYS A 492 2.23 -9.72 5.42
CA LYS A 492 3.37 -10.21 6.20
C LYS A 492 3.09 -11.53 6.91
N ALA A 493 1.85 -11.76 7.33
CA ALA A 493 1.44 -13.07 7.85
C ALA A 493 1.56 -14.16 6.77
N MET A 494 1.19 -13.87 5.51
CA MET A 494 1.41 -14.80 4.40
C MET A 494 2.90 -15.04 4.14
N SER A 495 3.72 -13.98 4.13
CA SER A 495 5.18 -14.11 4.00
C SER A 495 5.79 -14.98 5.09
N LEU A 496 5.37 -14.80 6.35
CA LEU A 496 5.79 -15.65 7.46
C LEU A 496 5.31 -17.09 7.30
N GLY A 497 4.04 -17.29 6.92
CA GLY A 497 3.49 -18.63 6.71
C GLY A 497 4.22 -19.42 5.62
N LEU A 498 4.56 -18.76 4.51
CA LEU A 498 5.38 -19.36 3.45
C LEU A 498 6.80 -19.69 3.92
N ALA A 499 7.44 -18.82 4.71
CA ALA A 499 8.74 -19.09 5.30
C ALA A 499 8.71 -20.25 6.31
N LEU A 500 7.65 -20.35 7.12
CA LEU A 500 7.43 -21.46 8.05
C LEU A 500 7.20 -22.78 7.31
N ALA A 501 6.38 -22.78 6.26
CA ALA A 501 6.17 -23.95 5.40
C ALA A 501 7.50 -24.41 4.78
N ALA A 502 8.28 -23.48 4.25
CA ALA A 502 9.57 -23.81 3.66
C ALA A 502 10.53 -24.46 4.68
N ARG A 503 10.65 -23.87 5.87
CA ARG A 503 11.48 -24.42 6.95
C ARG A 503 11.02 -25.81 7.39
N ARG A 504 9.70 -26.04 7.49
CA ARG A 504 9.11 -27.32 7.93
C ARG A 504 9.20 -28.43 6.87
N SER A 505 9.33 -28.08 5.60
CA SER A 505 9.37 -29.03 4.47
C SER A 505 10.74 -29.14 3.78
N GLY A 506 11.79 -28.49 4.31
CA GLY A 506 13.12 -28.46 3.67
C GLY A 506 13.18 -27.67 2.36
N ALA A 507 12.24 -26.75 2.12
CA ALA A 507 12.22 -25.91 0.91
C ALA A 507 13.05 -24.64 1.08
N CYS A 508 13.37 -23.96 -0.04
CA CYS A 508 14.01 -22.65 -0.02
C CYS A 508 12.98 -21.53 0.14
N ALA A 509 13.12 -20.67 1.15
CA ALA A 509 12.36 -19.42 1.21
C ALA A 509 13.12 -18.30 0.48
N THR A 510 12.44 -17.54 -0.38
CA THR A 510 13.07 -16.50 -1.20
C THR A 510 12.37 -15.15 -1.16
N TYR A 511 13.14 -14.07 -1.26
CA TYR A 511 12.64 -12.71 -1.42
C TYR A 511 13.33 -12.02 -2.61
N GLN A 512 12.58 -11.29 -3.44
CA GLN A 512 13.13 -10.56 -4.57
C GLN A 512 13.47 -9.12 -4.20
N LEU A 513 14.73 -8.76 -4.37
CA LEU A 513 15.24 -7.40 -4.25
C LEU A 513 15.06 -6.67 -5.57
N ALA A 514 13.94 -5.94 -5.69
CA ALA A 514 13.67 -5.10 -6.85
C ALA A 514 14.82 -4.12 -7.15
N ARG A 515 15.51 -3.63 -6.11
CA ARG A 515 16.66 -2.71 -6.27
C ARG A 515 17.84 -3.33 -6.96
N ARG A 516 18.17 -4.61 -6.75
CA ARG A 516 19.41 -5.24 -7.25
C ARG A 516 19.17 -6.33 -8.28
N ARG A 517 17.92 -6.53 -8.73
CA ARG A 517 17.48 -7.69 -9.54
C ARG A 517 18.07 -8.99 -9.03
N THR A 518 17.94 -9.19 -7.72
CA THR A 518 18.57 -10.30 -7.01
C THR A 518 17.49 -11.06 -6.26
N VAL A 519 17.60 -12.38 -6.22
CA VAL A 519 16.83 -13.22 -5.31
C VAL A 519 17.67 -13.46 -4.08
N VAL A 520 17.11 -13.25 -2.90
CA VAL A 520 17.74 -13.64 -1.64
C VAL A 520 17.06 -14.90 -1.13
N CYS A 521 17.79 -16.01 -1.12
CA CYS A 521 17.39 -17.23 -0.43
C CYS A 521 17.78 -17.12 1.05
N LEU A 522 16.86 -17.43 1.96
CA LEU A 522 17.14 -17.39 3.40
C LEU A 522 18.22 -18.41 3.81
N THR A 523 18.37 -19.49 3.05
CA THR A 523 19.36 -20.55 3.31
C THR A 523 20.69 -20.28 2.59
N HIS A 524 20.63 -19.89 1.32
CA HIS A 524 21.82 -19.83 0.45
C HIS A 524 22.34 -18.40 0.19
N GLY A 525 21.67 -17.38 0.71
CA GLY A 525 22.05 -15.98 0.52
C GLY A 525 21.62 -15.40 -0.83
N ALA A 526 22.34 -14.39 -1.30
CA ALA A 526 22.02 -13.65 -2.51
C ALA A 526 22.39 -14.41 -3.79
N LEU A 527 21.46 -14.42 -4.74
CA LEU A 527 21.55 -15.12 -6.01
C LEU A 527 21.23 -14.16 -7.16
N PRO A 528 22.13 -14.00 -8.14
CA PRO A 528 21.88 -13.11 -9.27
C PRO A 528 20.76 -13.68 -10.14
N LEU A 529 19.80 -12.84 -10.53
CA LEU A 529 18.82 -13.22 -11.54
C LEU A 529 19.48 -13.25 -12.92
N ARG A 530 19.30 -14.36 -13.65
CA ARG A 530 19.76 -14.50 -15.03
C ARG A 530 18.64 -14.18 -16.01
N GLY A 531 18.94 -13.34 -16.99
CA GLY A 531 17.98 -12.93 -18.03
C GLY A 531 17.09 -11.76 -17.59
N ARG A 532 16.39 -11.18 -18.58
CA ARG A 532 15.51 -10.02 -18.40
C ARG A 532 14.06 -10.46 -18.27
N ALA A 533 13.38 -9.96 -17.24
CA ALA A 533 11.97 -10.25 -17.02
C ALA A 533 11.08 -9.67 -18.11
N ARG A 534 10.25 -10.52 -18.73
CA ARG A 534 9.14 -10.09 -19.58
C ARG A 534 7.83 -10.28 -18.82
N VAL A 535 7.42 -9.24 -18.12
CA VAL A 535 6.20 -9.21 -17.32
C VAL A 535 4.99 -8.85 -18.19
N ASP A 536 3.84 -9.43 -17.90
CA ASP A 536 2.56 -9.04 -18.49
C ASP A 536 2.07 -7.68 -17.95
N TRP A 537 2.73 -6.61 -18.39
CA TRP A 537 2.45 -5.22 -18.00
C TRP A 537 1.00 -4.75 -18.21
N PRO A 538 0.25 -5.18 -19.24
CA PRO A 538 -1.18 -4.88 -19.35
C PRO A 538 -2.00 -5.28 -18.10
N LEU A 539 -1.64 -6.37 -17.43
CA LEU A 539 -2.30 -6.79 -16.18
C LEU A 539 -1.87 -5.92 -14.98
N VAL A 540 -0.64 -5.42 -14.99
CA VAL A 540 -0.05 -4.62 -13.90
C VAL A 540 -0.45 -3.15 -14.01
N LEU A 541 -0.64 -2.62 -15.21
CA LEU A 541 -0.94 -1.21 -15.52
C LEU A 541 -2.36 -1.02 -16.11
N PRO A 542 -3.44 -1.47 -15.43
CA PRO A 542 -4.79 -1.18 -15.90
C PRO A 542 -5.04 0.33 -15.93
N GLY A 543 -5.68 0.79 -17.00
CA GLY A 543 -5.92 2.21 -17.28
C GLY A 543 -4.81 2.89 -18.08
N TYR A 544 -3.84 2.13 -18.58
CA TYR A 544 -2.79 2.60 -19.49
C TYR A 544 -2.91 1.93 -20.86
N THR A 545 -2.57 2.69 -21.91
CA THR A 545 -2.48 2.18 -23.28
C THR A 545 -1.02 2.24 -23.76
N PRO A 546 -0.52 1.21 -24.45
CA PRO A 546 0.81 1.27 -25.05
C PRO A 546 0.84 2.35 -26.14
N LEU A 547 1.92 3.14 -26.19
CA LEU A 547 2.11 4.15 -27.23
C LEU A 547 2.56 3.58 -28.58
N ALA A 548 3.01 2.32 -28.59
CA ALA A 548 3.35 1.60 -29.82
C ALA A 548 2.07 1.06 -30.48
N GLY A 549 1.84 1.51 -31.72
CA GLY A 549 0.86 0.93 -32.63
C GLY A 549 1.51 -0.18 -33.44
N ASP A 550 1.01 -1.40 -33.22
CA ASP A 550 1.20 -2.66 -33.94
C ASP A 550 2.46 -3.50 -33.63
N ARG A 551 2.18 -4.75 -33.28
CA ARG A 551 3.11 -5.76 -32.76
C ARG A 551 4.15 -6.17 -33.79
N SER A 552 5.39 -6.28 -33.31
CA SER A 552 6.45 -7.20 -33.76
C SER A 552 6.59 -7.39 -35.28
N GLY A 553 7.35 -6.49 -35.88
CA GLY A 553 7.89 -6.66 -37.21
C GLY A 553 8.50 -5.34 -37.65
N GLU A 554 9.81 -5.32 -37.78
CA GLU A 554 10.60 -4.26 -38.41
C GLU A 554 10.82 -2.99 -37.57
N GLY A 555 12.10 -2.79 -37.23
CA GLY A 555 12.61 -1.68 -36.45
C GLY A 555 12.17 -0.31 -36.96
N ALA A 556 11.30 0.33 -36.20
CA ALA A 556 11.18 1.77 -36.11
C ALA A 556 10.81 2.09 -34.66
N GLY A 557 11.81 2.56 -33.91
CA GLY A 557 11.75 2.64 -32.45
C GLY A 557 10.61 3.51 -31.92
N ALA A 558 10.24 3.23 -30.66
CA ALA A 558 9.37 4.06 -29.83
C ALA A 558 9.77 5.56 -29.78
N SER A 559 10.92 5.93 -30.35
CA SER A 559 11.46 7.29 -30.48
C SER A 559 10.68 8.22 -31.44
N ALA A 560 9.86 7.73 -32.37
CA ALA A 560 9.26 8.57 -33.43
C ALA A 560 7.84 9.10 -33.15
N VAL A 561 7.13 8.59 -32.14
CA VAL A 561 5.74 9.00 -31.87
C VAL A 561 5.72 10.25 -30.99
N SER A 562 5.23 11.37 -31.52
CA SER A 562 5.01 12.60 -30.74
C SER A 562 3.79 12.45 -29.83
N LEU A 563 3.94 12.73 -28.54
CA LEU A 563 2.83 12.73 -27.58
C LEU A 563 1.78 13.78 -27.92
N ALA A 564 2.18 14.91 -28.50
CA ALA A 564 1.27 15.98 -28.87
C ALA A 564 0.18 15.48 -29.84
N GLY A 565 0.50 14.55 -30.75
CA GLY A 565 -0.48 13.96 -31.68
C GLY A 565 -1.40 12.90 -31.07
N ARG A 566 -1.02 12.32 -29.92
CA ARG A 566 -1.77 11.25 -29.24
C ARG A 566 -2.69 11.77 -28.14
N VAL A 567 -2.28 12.85 -27.48
CA VAL A 567 -3.05 13.48 -26.39
C VAL A 567 -4.18 14.33 -26.97
N CYS A 568 -5.38 14.19 -26.42
CA CYS A 568 -6.55 14.96 -26.82
C CYS A 568 -6.34 16.46 -26.57
N ARG A 569 -7.12 17.32 -27.25
CA ARG A 569 -6.91 18.77 -27.22
C ARG A 569 -6.97 19.34 -25.80
N GLU A 570 -7.88 18.83 -24.99
CA GLU A 570 -8.16 19.25 -23.63
C GLU A 570 -6.99 18.91 -22.69
N ALA A 571 -6.46 17.69 -22.78
CA ALA A 571 -5.33 17.23 -21.96
C ALA A 571 -4.02 17.99 -22.22
N ARG A 572 -3.78 18.50 -23.44
CA ARG A 572 -2.55 19.27 -23.76
C ARG A 572 -2.35 20.51 -22.91
N SER A 573 -3.43 21.04 -22.31
CA SER A 573 -3.31 22.14 -21.36
C SER A 573 -2.86 21.68 -19.97
N GLN A 574 -3.15 20.43 -19.62
CA GLN A 574 -3.02 19.86 -18.27
C GLN A 574 -1.73 19.11 -18.03
N VAL A 575 -1.09 18.63 -19.09
CA VAL A 575 0.21 17.94 -19.05
C VAL A 575 1.19 18.60 -20.01
N ASP A 576 2.44 18.70 -19.59
CA ASP A 576 3.50 19.23 -20.44
C ASP A 576 4.03 18.13 -21.36
N THR A 577 3.35 17.92 -22.50
CA THR A 577 3.69 16.84 -23.44
C THR A 577 5.10 16.97 -24.00
N GLY A 578 5.58 18.19 -24.25
CA GLY A 578 6.94 18.43 -24.75
C GLY A 578 8.01 18.04 -23.73
N LEU A 579 7.81 18.40 -22.46
CA LEU A 579 8.71 18.00 -21.38
C LEU A 579 8.70 16.48 -21.13
N LEU A 580 7.51 15.87 -21.15
CA LEU A 580 7.36 14.42 -21.03
C LEU A 580 8.02 13.68 -22.19
N ASP A 581 7.90 14.18 -23.43
CA ASP A 581 8.56 13.60 -24.59
C ASP A 581 10.09 13.67 -24.47
N ALA A 582 10.62 14.81 -24.06
CA ALA A 582 12.05 14.99 -23.86
C ALA A 582 12.60 14.04 -22.77
N ALA A 583 11.92 13.96 -21.63
CA ALA A 583 12.32 13.07 -20.53
C ALA A 583 12.19 11.59 -20.88
N ARG A 584 11.11 11.20 -21.57
CA ARG A 584 10.93 9.85 -22.14
C ARG A 584 12.09 9.52 -23.07
N ALA A 585 12.41 10.41 -24.01
CA ALA A 585 13.49 10.19 -24.96
C ALA A 585 14.86 10.07 -24.28
N ALA A 586 15.13 10.85 -23.24
CA ALA A 586 16.37 10.74 -22.46
C ALA A 586 16.50 9.38 -21.76
N LEU A 587 15.47 8.95 -21.03
CA LEU A 587 15.48 7.65 -20.35
C LEU A 587 15.58 6.47 -21.34
N VAL A 588 14.91 6.57 -22.49
CA VAL A 588 15.01 5.56 -23.55
C VAL A 588 16.42 5.52 -24.14
N ARG A 589 17.08 6.67 -24.35
CA ARG A 589 18.48 6.72 -24.81
C ARG A 589 19.46 6.20 -23.76
N ALA A 590 19.20 6.46 -22.48
CA ALA A 590 20.04 6.00 -21.38
C ALA A 590 19.93 4.48 -21.15
N ALA A 591 18.81 3.87 -21.54
CA ALA A 591 18.55 2.46 -21.30
C ALA A 591 19.42 1.56 -22.18
N SER A 592 20.12 0.61 -21.57
CA SER A 592 20.87 -0.42 -22.31
C SER A 592 20.02 -1.61 -22.77
N GLY A 593 18.69 -1.57 -22.64
CA GLY A 593 17.81 -2.58 -23.20
C GLY A 593 16.38 -2.11 -23.44
N PRO A 594 15.45 -3.03 -23.75
CA PRO A 594 14.11 -2.68 -24.21
C PRO A 594 13.35 -1.82 -23.21
N VAL A 595 12.58 -0.87 -23.74
CA VAL A 595 11.73 0.03 -22.97
C VAL A 595 10.37 0.10 -23.64
N ASP A 596 9.32 -0.32 -22.93
CA ASP A 596 7.95 -0.07 -23.37
C ASP A 596 7.43 1.22 -22.74
N VAL A 597 6.64 1.97 -23.50
CA VAL A 597 6.06 3.23 -23.04
C VAL A 597 4.55 3.13 -23.05
N TRP A 598 3.98 3.41 -21.89
CA TRP A 598 2.56 3.35 -21.60
C TRP A 598 2.06 4.76 -21.29
N MET A 599 0.96 5.16 -21.91
CA MET A 599 0.31 6.44 -21.66
C MET A 599 -0.96 6.23 -20.87
N ASP A 600 -1.27 7.15 -19.95
CA ASP A 600 -2.56 7.17 -19.29
C ASP A 600 -3.67 7.23 -20.35
N ALA A 601 -4.57 6.23 -20.35
CA ALA A 601 -5.63 6.11 -21.35
C ALA A 601 -6.57 7.33 -21.34
N SER A 602 -6.79 7.94 -20.18
CA SER A 602 -7.66 9.12 -20.07
C SER A 602 -7.11 10.34 -20.79
N LEU A 603 -5.80 10.44 -21.04
CA LEU A 603 -5.23 11.54 -21.81
C LEU A 603 -5.62 11.49 -23.30
N THR A 604 -6.12 10.36 -23.77
CA THR A 604 -6.62 10.17 -25.15
C THR A 604 -8.12 10.32 -25.26
N ASP A 605 -8.84 10.22 -24.15
CA ASP A 605 -10.29 10.30 -24.08
C ASP A 605 -10.72 11.74 -23.73
N PRO A 606 -11.39 12.48 -24.65
CA PRO A 606 -11.86 13.83 -24.39
C PRO A 606 -12.79 13.95 -23.17
N GLU A 607 -13.54 12.90 -22.83
CA GLU A 607 -14.48 12.91 -21.71
C GLU A 607 -13.78 12.65 -20.36
N GLU A 608 -12.69 11.88 -20.36
CA GLU A 608 -11.98 11.47 -19.14
C GLU A 608 -10.69 12.27 -18.84
N CYS A 609 -10.19 13.03 -19.82
CA CYS A 609 -8.87 13.68 -19.77
C CYS A 609 -8.69 14.77 -18.71
N LEU A 610 -9.77 15.25 -18.10
CA LEU A 610 -9.74 16.46 -17.28
C LEU A 610 -9.24 16.25 -15.85
N THR A 611 -8.99 15.00 -15.50
CA THR A 611 -8.73 14.53 -14.15
C THR A 611 -7.51 13.61 -14.10
N ALA A 612 -6.77 13.48 -15.23
CA ALA A 612 -5.68 12.53 -15.48
C ALA A 612 -4.44 12.74 -14.60
N GLN A 613 -4.46 13.73 -13.72
CA GLN A 613 -3.34 14.11 -12.87
C GLN A 613 -3.13 13.16 -11.68
N GLU A 614 -3.99 12.17 -11.48
CA GLU A 614 -3.90 11.21 -10.36
C GLU A 614 -3.04 9.98 -10.68
N ARG A 615 -2.51 9.92 -11.90
CA ARG A 615 -1.68 8.84 -12.44
C ARG A 615 -0.40 9.42 -13.04
N PRO A 616 0.71 8.68 -13.09
CA PRO A 616 1.78 9.04 -14.00
C PRO A 616 1.22 9.17 -15.42
N SER A 617 1.49 10.30 -16.07
CA SER A 617 1.03 10.57 -17.44
C SER A 617 1.65 9.58 -18.43
N LEU A 618 2.90 9.21 -18.17
CA LEU A 618 3.58 8.10 -18.83
C LEU A 618 4.11 7.13 -17.79
N VAL A 619 4.21 5.86 -18.16
CA VAL A 619 4.99 4.85 -17.45
C VAL A 619 5.94 4.22 -18.47
N LEU A 620 7.24 4.21 -18.14
CA LEU A 620 8.27 3.49 -18.88
C LEU A 620 8.57 2.20 -18.13
N THR A 621 8.46 1.05 -18.81
CA THR A 621 8.75 -0.24 -18.19
C THR A 621 10.06 -0.80 -18.70
N PHE A 622 10.93 -1.16 -17.76
CA PHE A 622 12.26 -1.71 -17.99
C PHE A 622 12.27 -3.12 -17.39
N ASP A 623 11.93 -4.11 -18.21
CA ASP A 623 11.78 -5.51 -17.81
C ASP A 623 10.71 -5.71 -16.69
N ASP A 624 11.13 -5.80 -15.43
CA ASP A 624 10.33 -5.96 -14.20
C ASP A 624 10.19 -4.68 -13.37
N ARG A 625 10.59 -3.53 -13.91
CA ARG A 625 10.54 -2.23 -13.23
C ARG A 625 9.74 -1.20 -14.00
N ALA A 626 9.21 -0.22 -13.28
CA ALA A 626 8.46 0.87 -13.86
C ALA A 626 8.94 2.24 -13.35
N VAL A 627 9.14 3.18 -14.28
CA VAL A 627 9.35 4.60 -13.99
C VAL A 627 8.13 5.38 -14.50
N GLY A 628 7.35 5.93 -13.59
CA GLY A 628 6.28 6.86 -13.93
C GLY A 628 6.81 8.27 -14.14
N LEU A 629 6.42 8.94 -15.22
CA LEU A 629 6.69 10.36 -15.45
C LEU A 629 5.42 11.18 -15.26
N THR A 630 5.53 12.28 -14.52
CA THR A 630 4.43 13.24 -14.33
C THR A 630 4.93 14.67 -14.52
N ALA A 631 4.23 15.46 -15.33
CA ALA A 631 4.52 16.87 -15.57
C ALA A 631 3.23 17.63 -15.88
N PRO A 632 2.84 18.65 -15.09
CA PRO A 632 1.61 19.39 -15.30
C PRO A 632 1.83 20.50 -16.34
N GLY A 633 0.78 20.85 -17.06
CA GLY A 633 0.73 22.09 -17.82
C GLY A 633 0.39 23.29 -16.92
N ARG A 634 0.52 24.50 -17.47
CA ARG A 634 0.24 25.75 -16.74
C ARG A 634 -1.22 25.86 -16.28
N TYR A 635 -2.14 25.25 -17.02
CA TYR A 635 -3.58 25.38 -16.78
C TYR A 635 -4.27 24.01 -16.68
N ARG A 636 -5.38 23.95 -15.96
CA ARG A 636 -6.26 22.78 -15.89
C ARG A 636 -7.71 23.17 -16.09
N ARG A 637 -8.51 22.23 -16.58
CA ARG A 637 -9.97 22.36 -16.71
C ARG A 637 -10.62 21.31 -15.82
N ARG A 638 -11.78 21.62 -15.24
CA ARG A 638 -12.53 20.71 -14.35
C ARG A 638 -13.66 19.96 -15.05
N THR A 639 -14.19 20.53 -16.13
CA THR A 639 -15.29 19.98 -16.93
C THR A 639 -15.04 20.26 -18.41
N PRO A 640 -15.58 19.44 -19.33
CA PRO A 640 -15.46 19.68 -20.76
C PRO A 640 -15.98 21.09 -21.10
N GLY A 641 -15.23 21.84 -21.91
CA GLY A 641 -15.54 23.24 -22.26
C GLY A 641 -15.42 24.28 -21.13
N GLY A 642 -15.15 23.88 -19.88
CA GLY A 642 -15.08 24.78 -18.72
C GLY A 642 -13.87 25.71 -18.70
N ARG A 643 -13.91 26.76 -17.85
CA ARG A 643 -12.81 27.76 -17.70
C ARG A 643 -11.49 27.08 -17.32
N ALA A 644 -10.40 27.54 -17.93
CA ALA A 644 -9.05 27.13 -17.57
C ALA A 644 -8.60 27.83 -16.27
N HIS A 645 -8.00 27.07 -15.37
CA HIS A 645 -7.48 27.53 -14.09
C HIS A 645 -6.00 27.26 -14.01
N GLU A 646 -5.21 28.20 -13.50
CA GLU A 646 -3.78 27.94 -13.26
C GLU A 646 -3.60 26.77 -12.28
N VAL A 647 -2.62 25.90 -12.58
CA VAL A 647 -2.28 24.79 -11.69
C VAL A 647 -1.48 25.36 -10.51
N GLY A 648 -2.15 25.47 -9.36
CA GLY A 648 -1.48 25.86 -8.12
C GLY A 648 -0.47 24.80 -7.66
N ARG A 649 0.55 25.24 -6.92
CA ARG A 649 1.66 24.39 -6.44
C ARG A 649 1.18 23.21 -5.59
N GLY A 650 0.24 23.48 -4.67
CA GLY A 650 -0.39 22.44 -3.86
C GLY A 650 -1.14 21.40 -4.69
N ALA A 651 -1.85 21.87 -5.72
CA ALA A 651 -2.56 20.97 -6.63
C ALA A 651 -1.59 20.05 -7.39
N TRP A 652 -0.46 20.57 -7.85
CA TRP A 652 0.55 19.74 -8.52
C TRP A 652 1.18 18.71 -7.58
N ALA A 653 1.63 19.11 -6.38
CA ALA A 653 2.25 18.17 -5.44
C ALA A 653 1.30 17.02 -5.05
N GLN A 654 0.01 17.33 -4.92
CA GLN A 654 -1.04 16.34 -4.67
C GLN A 654 -1.21 15.37 -5.84
N SER A 655 -1.17 15.87 -7.08
CA SER A 655 -1.15 15.04 -8.29
C SER A 655 0.06 14.09 -8.33
N VAL A 656 1.26 14.60 -8.02
CA VAL A 656 2.48 13.79 -7.93
C VAL A 656 2.33 12.67 -6.91
N PHE A 657 1.76 12.98 -5.74
CA PHE A 657 1.54 11.97 -4.72
C PHE A 657 0.50 10.92 -5.11
N ALA A 658 -0.64 11.35 -5.66
CA ALA A 658 -1.65 10.44 -6.17
C ALA A 658 -1.05 9.49 -7.22
N ALA A 659 -0.26 10.02 -8.16
CA ALA A 659 0.48 9.26 -9.15
C ALA A 659 1.45 8.24 -8.51
N THR A 660 2.16 8.65 -7.46
CA THR A 660 3.11 7.79 -6.74
C THR A 660 2.42 6.67 -5.98
N VAL A 661 1.32 6.96 -5.28
CA VAL A 661 0.49 5.95 -4.60
C VAL A 661 -0.10 4.97 -5.63
N HIS A 662 -0.54 5.48 -6.78
CA HIS A 662 -1.12 4.69 -7.85
C HIS A 662 -0.11 3.70 -8.45
N LEU A 663 1.11 4.15 -8.75
CA LEU A 663 2.16 3.29 -9.28
C LEU A 663 2.70 2.33 -8.19
N GLY A 664 2.90 2.81 -6.97
CA GLY A 664 3.37 2.01 -5.84
C GLY A 664 2.39 0.88 -5.47
N THR A 665 1.08 1.10 -5.58
CA THR A 665 0.07 0.04 -5.37
C THR A 665 0.22 -1.10 -6.39
N ARG A 666 0.63 -0.79 -7.63
CA ARG A 666 0.78 -1.77 -8.72
C ARG A 666 2.12 -2.46 -8.73
N CYS A 667 3.19 -1.71 -8.50
CA CYS A 667 4.56 -2.17 -8.69
C CYS A 667 5.31 -2.42 -7.36
N ASP A 668 4.70 -2.10 -6.22
CA ASP A 668 5.33 -2.14 -4.90
C ASP A 668 6.72 -1.46 -4.93
N VAL A 669 7.77 -2.15 -4.49
CA VAL A 669 9.15 -1.65 -4.46
C VAL A 669 9.81 -1.50 -5.84
N ALA A 670 9.20 -2.02 -6.91
CA ALA A 670 9.73 -1.99 -8.28
C ALA A 670 9.21 -0.82 -9.13
N GLY A 671 8.37 0.05 -8.55
CA GLY A 671 7.90 1.28 -9.18
C GLY A 671 8.53 2.51 -8.55
N THR A 672 8.86 3.51 -9.38
CA THR A 672 9.29 4.84 -8.93
C THR A 672 8.67 5.92 -9.81
N VAL A 673 8.46 7.12 -9.27
CA VAL A 673 7.86 8.24 -10.00
C VAL A 673 8.86 9.39 -10.06
N VAL A 674 9.05 9.95 -11.26
CA VAL A 674 9.78 11.19 -11.51
C VAL A 674 8.79 12.28 -11.87
N ALA A 675 8.74 13.32 -11.04
CA ALA A 675 7.93 14.51 -11.21
C ALA A 675 8.78 15.64 -11.78
N LEU A 676 8.42 16.11 -12.97
CA LEU A 676 9.17 17.11 -13.73
C LEU A 676 8.48 18.47 -13.62
N ALA A 677 9.24 19.51 -13.30
CA ALA A 677 8.79 20.90 -13.30
C ALA A 677 9.71 21.80 -14.12
N ARG A 678 9.14 22.79 -14.82
CA ARG A 678 9.93 23.77 -15.59
C ARG A 678 10.74 24.72 -14.68
N PRO A 679 11.89 25.22 -15.17
CA PRO A 679 12.60 26.33 -14.53
C PRO A 679 11.72 27.59 -14.45
N GLY A 680 11.93 28.42 -13.42
CA GLY A 680 11.22 29.70 -13.26
C GLY A 680 9.87 29.63 -12.53
N GLY A 681 9.50 28.47 -11.99
CA GLY A 681 8.45 28.34 -10.97
C GLY A 681 9.07 28.18 -9.56
N ASP A 682 8.28 28.42 -8.52
CA ASP A 682 8.63 28.02 -7.15
C ASP A 682 8.46 26.49 -7.01
N VAL A 683 9.38 25.77 -7.65
CA VAL A 683 9.49 24.31 -7.62
C VAL A 683 9.78 23.86 -6.19
N SER A 684 10.46 24.71 -5.40
CA SER A 684 10.73 24.53 -3.98
C SER A 684 9.46 24.07 -3.28
N ARG A 685 8.34 24.79 -3.45
CA ARG A 685 7.09 24.47 -2.77
C ARG A 685 6.55 23.05 -3.01
N ALA A 686 6.63 22.57 -4.24
CA ALA A 686 6.13 21.25 -4.59
C ALA A 686 7.08 20.14 -4.13
N VAL A 687 8.39 20.40 -4.15
CA VAL A 687 9.40 19.55 -3.53
C VAL A 687 9.09 19.41 -2.03
N GLU A 688 8.78 20.49 -1.32
CA GLU A 688 8.46 20.41 0.12
C GLU A 688 7.25 19.54 0.42
N LEU A 689 6.20 19.71 -0.39
CA LEU A 689 4.98 18.95 -0.24
C LEU A 689 5.22 17.47 -0.55
N VAL A 690 5.99 17.16 -1.59
CA VAL A 690 6.40 15.79 -1.91
C VAL A 690 7.27 15.19 -0.82
N ASP A 691 8.23 15.93 -0.26
CA ASP A 691 9.09 15.48 0.83
C ASP A 691 8.28 15.20 2.10
N TRP A 692 7.39 16.13 2.47
CA TRP A 692 6.47 15.93 3.59
C TRP A 692 5.62 14.69 3.37
N ILE A 693 5.10 14.51 2.15
CA ILE A 693 4.30 13.35 1.76
C ILE A 693 5.09 12.04 1.87
N ALA A 694 6.35 12.04 1.43
CA ALA A 694 7.21 10.85 1.38
C ALA A 694 7.91 10.52 2.71
N HIS A 695 7.74 11.35 3.74
CA HIS A 695 8.52 11.33 4.98
C HIS A 695 10.04 11.41 4.72
N ALA A 696 10.44 12.17 3.70
CA ALA A 696 11.84 12.32 3.34
C ALA A 696 12.58 13.22 4.34
N ASP A 697 13.88 12.91 4.54
CA ASP A 697 14.80 13.80 5.22
C ASP A 697 15.03 15.05 4.35
N PRO A 698 14.73 16.26 4.85
CA PRO A 698 14.90 17.50 4.09
C PRO A 698 16.37 17.82 3.74
N GLU A 699 17.36 17.20 4.41
CA GLU A 699 18.79 17.49 4.19
C GLU A 699 19.44 16.61 3.10
N ARG A 700 18.67 15.73 2.43
CA ARG A 700 19.23 14.75 1.51
C ARG A 700 19.27 15.26 0.07
N GLU A 701 20.45 15.17 -0.56
CA GLU A 701 20.66 15.57 -1.96
C GLU A 701 19.75 14.84 -2.97
N PRO A 702 19.45 15.45 -4.14
CA PRO A 702 18.69 14.81 -5.20
C PRO A 702 19.40 13.54 -5.68
N GLY A 703 18.81 12.39 -5.34
CA GLY A 703 19.35 11.08 -5.67
C GLY A 703 19.16 10.71 -7.14
N ARG A 704 19.93 9.72 -7.61
CA ARG A 704 19.66 8.99 -8.86
C ARG A 704 18.34 8.23 -8.77
N ILE A 705 17.78 7.86 -9.93
CA ILE A 705 16.64 6.94 -9.98
C ILE A 705 17.04 5.66 -9.24
N SER A 706 16.20 5.21 -8.31
CA SER A 706 16.41 3.98 -7.54
C SER A 706 15.08 3.34 -7.16
N PHE A 707 15.16 2.05 -6.79
CA PHE A 707 14.03 1.21 -6.39
C PHE A 707 14.24 0.73 -4.95
N GLY A 708 13.17 0.21 -4.33
CA GLY A 708 13.19 -0.19 -2.91
C GLY A 708 12.62 0.84 -1.94
N GLU A 709 12.29 2.05 -2.41
CA GLU A 709 11.58 3.07 -1.62
C GLU A 709 10.16 3.31 -2.18
N PRO A 710 9.15 2.49 -1.80
CA PRO A 710 7.91 2.32 -2.57
C PRO A 710 6.95 3.53 -2.68
N LEU A 711 7.29 4.72 -2.17
CA LEU A 711 6.37 5.89 -2.07
C LEU A 711 7.09 7.24 -2.15
N ARG A 712 8.40 7.29 -2.44
CA ARG A 712 9.12 8.55 -2.55
C ARG A 712 9.20 8.94 -4.04
N PRO A 713 8.47 9.97 -4.50
CA PRO A 713 8.68 10.49 -5.83
C PRO A 713 10.00 11.27 -5.88
N LEU A 714 10.67 11.25 -7.02
CA LEU A 714 11.81 12.11 -7.32
C LEU A 714 11.29 13.37 -8.00
N VAL A 715 11.55 14.55 -7.44
CA VAL A 715 11.16 15.81 -8.05
C VAL A 715 12.37 16.45 -8.71
N ALA A 716 12.21 16.91 -9.94
CA ALA A 716 13.29 17.46 -10.73
C ALA A 716 12.88 18.68 -11.53
N VAL A 717 13.74 19.70 -11.51
CA VAL A 717 13.65 20.85 -12.40
C VAL A 717 14.22 20.44 -13.76
N ALA A 718 13.44 20.62 -14.82
CA ALA A 718 13.78 20.19 -16.17
C ALA A 718 13.09 21.10 -17.21
N SER A 719 13.80 21.45 -18.28
CA SER A 719 13.17 21.98 -19.50
C SER A 719 13.39 20.97 -20.65
N PRO A 720 12.58 21.03 -21.73
CA PRO A 720 12.80 20.16 -22.89
C PRO A 720 14.23 20.23 -23.45
N ASP A 721 14.87 21.40 -23.34
CA ASP A 721 16.21 21.67 -23.88
C ASP A 721 17.34 21.48 -22.85
N ALA A 722 17.01 21.35 -21.57
CA ALA A 722 17.97 21.17 -20.47
C ALA A 722 17.41 20.19 -19.44
N LEU A 723 17.68 18.91 -19.66
CA LEU A 723 17.24 17.81 -18.82
C LEU A 723 18.23 17.54 -17.67
N PRO A 724 17.75 17.18 -16.47
CA PRO A 724 18.60 16.89 -15.32
C PRO A 724 19.35 15.55 -15.47
N PRO A 725 20.57 15.41 -14.91
CA PRO A 725 21.39 14.19 -15.04
C PRO A 725 20.73 12.91 -14.54
N LEU A 726 19.74 13.00 -13.65
CA LEU A 726 19.00 11.82 -13.18
C LEU A 726 18.30 11.06 -14.33
N LEU A 727 17.92 11.76 -15.41
CA LEU A 727 17.27 11.16 -16.58
C LEU A 727 18.26 10.41 -17.49
N ASP A 728 19.56 10.53 -17.23
CA ASP A 728 20.62 9.73 -17.86
C ASP A 728 20.90 8.44 -17.09
N THR A 729 20.14 8.15 -16.02
CA THR A 729 20.28 6.90 -15.27
C THR A 729 19.83 5.72 -16.13
N ASP A 730 20.72 4.77 -16.41
CA ASP A 730 20.35 3.49 -17.03
C ASP A 730 19.57 2.60 -16.05
N VAL A 731 18.26 2.82 -15.99
CA VAL A 731 17.31 2.10 -15.13
C VAL A 731 17.32 0.60 -15.38
N SER A 732 17.66 0.17 -16.60
CA SER A 732 17.68 -1.25 -16.97
C SER A 732 18.82 -2.03 -16.33
N ARG A 733 19.87 -1.33 -15.87
CA ARG A 733 21.04 -1.90 -15.15
C ARG A 733 20.96 -1.82 -13.64
N LEU A 734 20.02 -1.04 -13.09
CA LEU A 734 19.96 -0.77 -11.66
C LEU A 734 19.82 -2.03 -10.82
#